data_AF-A0A4Q9VI18-F1
#
_entry.id   AF-A0A4Q9VI18-F1
#
_cell.length_a   1.000
_cell.length_b   1.000
_cell.length_c   1.000
_cell.angle_alpha   90.00
_cell.angle_beta   90.00
_cell.angle_gamma   90.00
#
_symmetry.space_group_name_H-M   'P 1'
#
loop_
_entity.id
_entity.type
_entity.pdbx_description
1 polymer ?
#
loop_
_entity_poly.entity_id
_entity_poly.type
_entity_poly.pdbx_seq_one_letter_code
_entity_poly.pdbx_strand_id
1 'polypeptide(L)'
;MNAVEIEEAISALAEQPFDADEFPYAFLEAFGNKETTLKRLRKGESNKSDLGGVLQTNNIHIATCRLGDVTRTLEALKASPATARAKARFVLATDGDLFEAEDLTTDDALISCTYADFPNHFGFFLPLAGITTVKQVRESSFDIRATSRLNRLYVELLKDNPEWGTAQRRHAMNHFMARLIFCFFAEDTDIFNGTRAFTSAVETMSTKDSANTHEVISTLFRAMNTKSEERAAGVPRWAEGLPYVNGGLFSGSTDVPRFSRIARSYLLHIGSLDWKKINPDIFGSMIQAVADDDERGALGMHYTSVPNILKVLNPLFLDDLREKLDEAGDNARMLLNLRKRMSKIRVFDPACGSGNFLVIAYKEMRAIEAEINRRRDQPDRRSEIPLTNFRGIELRDFPAEIARLALIIAEYQCDVLYRGQKEALRDFLPLDAHNWITCENALRLDWLSICPPTGTGVKHQADDLFHAPLNQAEIDFENEGGETYICGNPPYLGSQWRNSEQQEDMDRIFSPLTKSYRDLDYVACWFMKAAQYNQTVNSKAAFVATKSVCQGIQVAMLWPLVFSRGMHIFFAYRPFQWQNLAKSNAGVTCVIVGISSEVGSDRRLFDGDVEIRTKNIGPYLIPMSNVIIHKSSSPQNGLPVMDYGNKPSDGGHLILDKAEVDRLLESHPASAQFVRKYVGAQEFTKSTFRYCLWIEDSGLAEARNIEPIRQRLEAVAAVRSSSKGLQSNGNAGSPHRFVYAPHTSGRALIVPSITSSNRDYLPCGFVEDDTIASNKCAVVYNADIWLLAIVASTLHAQWVATVCVRMRNDYSYSNTLGWNTFPFPMLTMKNKADLTRCAEDILLAREAHFPATVADLYEPETMPDDLRAAHDRNDEVLERIYIGRRFKNDTERLEKLFELYTKMSASPESSKKATTKKKAEARA
;
A
#
# COMPACT_ATOMS: atom_id res chain seq x y z
N MET A 1 6.45 9.74 -16.20
CA MET A 1 5.42 8.91 -16.84
C MET A 1 5.33 7.58 -16.12
N ASN A 2 4.15 7.00 -16.02
CA ASN A 2 3.98 5.60 -15.60
C ASN A 2 4.04 4.65 -16.81
N ALA A 3 4.04 3.33 -16.58
CA ALA A 3 4.17 2.35 -17.65
C ALA A 3 3.01 2.38 -18.68
N VAL A 4 1.80 2.77 -18.26
CA VAL A 4 0.63 2.93 -19.16
C VAL A 4 0.84 4.12 -20.09
N GLU A 5 1.27 5.27 -19.57
CA GLU A 5 1.54 6.47 -20.38
C GLU A 5 2.66 6.23 -21.41
N ILE A 6 3.67 5.45 -21.02
CA ILE A 6 4.76 5.04 -21.91
C ILE A 6 4.25 4.13 -23.02
N GLU A 7 3.46 3.10 -22.67
CA GLU A 7 2.84 2.20 -23.66
C GLU A 7 1.99 3.00 -24.65
N GLU A 8 1.20 3.94 -24.16
CA GLU A 8 0.35 4.80 -24.99
C GLU A 8 1.16 5.66 -25.95
N ALA A 9 2.23 6.29 -25.46
CA ALA A 9 3.10 7.13 -26.27
C ALA A 9 3.84 6.31 -27.35
N ILE A 10 4.28 5.11 -27.00
CA ILE A 10 4.95 4.19 -27.92
C ILE A 10 3.99 3.61 -28.97
N SER A 11 2.79 3.19 -28.55
CA SER A 11 1.74 2.75 -29.48
C SER A 11 1.37 3.88 -30.46
N ALA A 12 1.22 5.12 -29.98
CA ALA A 12 0.96 6.28 -30.84
C ALA A 12 2.12 6.60 -31.80
N LEU A 13 3.37 6.38 -31.37
CA LEU A 13 4.56 6.53 -32.22
C LEU A 13 4.59 5.51 -33.37
N ALA A 14 4.22 4.26 -33.09
CA ALA A 14 4.18 3.20 -34.10
C ALA A 14 3.05 3.37 -35.14
N GLU A 15 1.96 4.06 -34.77
CA GLU A 15 0.83 4.35 -35.69
C GLU A 15 1.12 5.52 -36.64
N GLN A 16 2.15 6.33 -36.39
CA GLN A 16 2.55 7.44 -37.25
C GLN A 16 3.44 6.97 -38.41
N PRO A 17 3.45 7.68 -39.56
CA PRO A 17 4.43 7.42 -40.62
C PRO A 17 5.86 7.49 -40.08
N PHE A 18 6.67 6.49 -40.41
CA PHE A 18 8.04 6.41 -39.92
C PHE A 18 8.90 7.57 -40.45
N ASP A 19 9.50 8.33 -39.52
CA ASP A 19 10.46 9.39 -39.79
C ASP A 19 11.81 9.01 -39.19
N ALA A 20 12.79 8.72 -40.05
CA ALA A 20 14.09 8.22 -39.63
C ALA A 20 14.92 9.23 -38.82
N ASP A 21 14.71 10.53 -39.02
CA ASP A 21 15.44 11.59 -38.33
C ASP A 21 14.81 11.91 -36.97
N GLU A 22 13.48 11.85 -36.89
CA GLU A 22 12.72 12.17 -35.67
C GLU A 22 12.54 10.98 -34.73
N PHE A 23 12.51 9.74 -35.25
CA PHE A 23 12.22 8.54 -34.47
C PHE A 23 13.05 8.41 -33.18
N PRO A 24 14.40 8.56 -33.17
CA PRO A 24 15.19 8.42 -31.95
C PRO A 24 14.77 9.38 -30.84
N TYR A 25 14.33 10.59 -31.19
CA TYR A 25 13.91 11.59 -30.23
C TYR A 25 12.49 11.35 -29.73
N ALA A 26 11.56 11.01 -30.64
CA ALA A 26 10.19 10.67 -30.29
C ALA A 26 10.13 9.40 -29.41
N PHE A 27 10.99 8.42 -29.70
CA PHE A 27 11.16 7.23 -28.86
C PHE A 27 11.61 7.62 -27.45
N LEU A 28 12.66 8.45 -27.31
CA LEU A 28 13.14 8.91 -26.00
C LEU A 28 12.10 9.75 -25.24
N GLU A 29 11.34 10.58 -25.95
CA GLU A 29 10.23 11.37 -25.40
C GLU A 29 9.16 10.47 -24.81
N ALA A 30 8.78 9.39 -25.50
CA ALA A 30 7.81 8.40 -25.04
C ALA A 30 8.24 7.70 -23.73
N PHE A 31 9.54 7.66 -23.40
CA PHE A 31 10.06 7.19 -22.11
C PHE A 31 10.30 8.31 -21.08
N GLY A 32 9.74 9.50 -21.29
CA GLY A 32 9.72 10.58 -20.30
C GLY A 32 10.92 11.51 -20.32
N ASN A 33 11.71 11.53 -21.39
CA ASN A 33 12.77 12.53 -21.54
C ASN A 33 12.18 13.94 -21.67
N LYS A 34 12.68 14.88 -20.85
CA LYS A 34 12.25 16.28 -20.90
C LYS A 34 12.68 16.93 -22.21
N GLU A 35 11.86 17.86 -22.71
CA GLU A 35 12.14 18.64 -23.92
C GLU A 35 13.51 19.34 -23.88
N THR A 36 13.96 19.80 -22.72
CA THR A 36 15.29 20.39 -22.54
C THR A 36 16.42 19.39 -22.80
N THR A 37 16.28 18.15 -22.38
CA THR A 37 17.24 17.07 -22.65
C THR A 37 17.25 16.73 -24.14
N LEU A 38 16.07 16.60 -24.75
CA LEU A 38 15.92 16.30 -26.18
C LEU A 38 16.54 17.39 -27.05
N LYS A 39 16.32 18.68 -26.72
CA LYS A 39 16.95 19.82 -27.41
C LYS A 39 18.47 19.78 -27.38
N ARG A 40 19.07 19.37 -26.24
CA ARG A 40 20.53 19.25 -26.11
C ARG A 40 21.09 18.07 -26.92
N LEU A 41 20.36 16.95 -26.97
CA LEU A 41 20.70 15.81 -27.82
C LEU A 41 20.66 16.19 -29.31
N ARG A 42 19.61 16.91 -29.75
CA ARG A 42 19.46 17.40 -31.13
C ARG A 42 20.58 18.36 -31.55
N LYS A 43 21.01 19.24 -30.64
CA LYS A 43 22.10 20.19 -30.90
C LYS A 43 23.50 19.56 -30.86
N GLY A 44 23.63 18.28 -30.52
CA GLY A 44 24.93 17.61 -30.38
C GLY A 44 25.71 17.99 -29.12
N GLU A 45 25.12 18.76 -28.18
CA GLU A 45 25.80 19.17 -26.95
C GLU A 45 26.06 17.99 -26.01
N SER A 46 25.12 17.05 -25.96
CA SER A 46 25.19 15.84 -25.13
C SER A 46 25.13 14.54 -25.94
N ASN A 47 24.85 14.59 -27.24
CA ASN A 47 24.85 13.43 -28.13
C ASN A 47 26.27 13.21 -28.69
N LYS A 48 26.92 12.14 -28.27
CA LYS A 48 28.29 11.78 -28.68
C LYS A 48 28.35 10.48 -29.48
N SER A 49 27.28 10.17 -30.22
CA SER A 49 27.27 9.01 -31.13
C SER A 49 28.40 9.10 -32.16
N ASP A 50 29.10 7.99 -32.36
CA ASP A 50 30.13 7.80 -33.39
C ASP A 50 29.62 7.09 -34.65
N LEU A 51 28.34 6.67 -34.66
CA LEU A 51 27.70 5.91 -35.74
C LEU A 51 26.47 6.63 -36.34
N GLY A 52 26.23 7.88 -35.95
CA GLY A 52 24.98 8.59 -36.27
C GLY A 52 23.84 8.21 -35.32
N GLY A 53 22.71 8.90 -35.42
CA GLY A 53 21.59 8.73 -34.48
C GLY A 53 21.82 9.40 -33.12
N VAL A 54 21.36 8.78 -32.04
CA VAL A 54 21.31 9.38 -30.69
C VAL A 54 21.94 8.47 -29.64
N LEU A 55 22.98 8.98 -28.97
CA LEU A 55 23.60 8.35 -27.80
C LEU A 55 23.28 9.14 -26.53
N GLN A 56 22.56 8.51 -25.60
CA GLN A 56 22.29 9.04 -24.27
C GLN A 56 23.09 8.28 -23.21
N THR A 57 23.99 8.99 -22.52
CA THR A 57 24.85 8.41 -21.46
C THR A 57 24.05 7.70 -20.38
N ASN A 58 24.54 6.52 -19.96
CA ASN A 58 23.92 5.57 -19.02
C ASN A 58 22.61 4.91 -19.49
N ASN A 59 22.09 5.28 -20.66
CA ASN A 59 20.74 4.91 -21.09
C ASN A 59 20.75 4.09 -22.37
N ILE A 60 20.89 4.70 -23.55
CA ILE A 60 20.67 4.01 -24.83
C ILE A 60 21.47 4.62 -25.98
N HIS A 61 21.85 3.77 -26.95
CA HIS A 61 22.37 4.18 -28.25
C HIS A 61 21.40 3.73 -29.37
N ILE A 62 20.80 4.69 -30.07
CA ILE A 62 19.78 4.47 -31.11
C ILE A 62 20.33 4.91 -32.47
N ALA A 63 20.23 4.07 -33.50
CA ALA A 63 20.49 4.48 -34.89
C ALA A 63 19.40 3.99 -35.83
N THR A 64 18.99 4.86 -36.76
CA THR A 64 18.15 4.49 -37.91
C THR A 64 19.03 4.13 -39.09
N CYS A 65 18.58 3.22 -39.95
CA CYS A 65 19.39 2.70 -41.05
C CYS A 65 18.57 2.47 -42.33
N ARG A 66 19.25 2.04 -43.40
CA ARG A 66 18.59 1.70 -44.67
C ARG A 66 17.86 0.37 -44.56
N LEU A 67 16.83 0.20 -45.39
CA LEU A 67 16.05 -1.02 -45.44
C LEU A 67 16.94 -2.27 -45.58
N GLY A 68 16.84 -3.20 -44.63
CA GLY A 68 17.58 -4.46 -44.59
C GLY A 68 18.96 -4.40 -43.89
N ASP A 69 19.40 -3.24 -43.39
CA ASP A 69 20.70 -3.08 -42.72
C ASP A 69 20.62 -3.11 -41.18
N VAL A 70 19.44 -3.42 -40.61
CA VAL A 70 19.18 -3.33 -39.16
C VAL A 70 20.14 -4.16 -38.32
N THR A 71 20.29 -5.46 -38.62
CA THR A 71 21.17 -6.37 -37.85
C THR A 71 22.62 -5.91 -37.87
N ARG A 72 23.13 -5.50 -39.04
CA ARG A 72 24.50 -4.97 -39.17
C ARG A 72 24.68 -3.67 -38.38
N THR A 73 23.66 -2.83 -38.36
CA THR A 73 23.66 -1.56 -37.62
C THR A 73 23.66 -1.81 -36.11
N LEU A 74 22.87 -2.78 -35.63
CA LEU A 74 22.86 -3.17 -34.23
C LEU A 74 24.21 -3.73 -33.78
N GLU A 75 24.82 -4.62 -34.56
CA GLU A 75 26.17 -5.15 -34.28
C GLU A 75 27.21 -4.04 -34.20
N ALA A 76 27.14 -3.05 -35.10
CA ALA A 76 28.01 -1.88 -35.06
C ALA A 76 27.79 -1.03 -33.79
N LEU A 77 26.53 -0.80 -33.39
CA LEU A 77 26.19 -0.10 -32.14
C LEU A 77 26.76 -0.82 -30.91
N LYS A 78 26.69 -2.15 -30.88
CA LYS A 78 27.28 -2.98 -29.79
C LYS A 78 28.80 -2.87 -29.74
N ALA A 79 29.45 -2.91 -30.90
CA ALA A 79 30.91 -2.85 -31.00
C ALA A 79 31.48 -1.42 -30.81
N SER A 80 30.64 -0.38 -30.81
CA SER A 80 31.08 1.02 -30.74
C SER A 80 31.83 1.35 -29.43
N PRO A 81 33.04 1.94 -29.51
CA PRO A 81 33.74 2.48 -28.34
C PRO A 81 32.99 3.62 -27.66
N ALA A 82 32.13 4.37 -28.37
CA ALA A 82 31.31 5.41 -27.77
C ALA A 82 30.20 4.81 -26.90
N THR A 83 29.53 3.73 -27.35
CA THR A 83 28.53 2.98 -26.57
C THR A 83 29.10 2.56 -25.21
N ALA A 84 30.27 1.90 -25.22
CA ALA A 84 30.93 1.43 -24.01
C ALA A 84 31.33 2.58 -23.06
N ARG A 85 31.93 3.64 -23.61
CA ARG A 85 32.37 4.81 -22.83
C ARG A 85 31.22 5.57 -22.19
N ALA A 86 30.10 5.67 -22.91
CA ALA A 86 28.88 6.29 -22.42
C ALA A 86 28.10 5.38 -21.46
N LYS A 87 28.55 4.13 -21.24
CA LYS A 87 27.87 3.11 -20.44
C LYS A 87 26.41 2.95 -20.87
N ALA A 88 26.16 2.98 -22.18
CA ALA A 88 24.80 2.80 -22.69
C ALA A 88 24.29 1.43 -22.26
N ARG A 89 23.09 1.40 -21.68
CA ARG A 89 22.45 0.17 -21.24
C ARG A 89 21.84 -0.56 -22.44
N PHE A 90 21.14 0.17 -23.30
CA PHE A 90 20.47 -0.41 -24.47
C PHE A 90 21.15 -0.01 -25.78
N VAL A 91 21.02 -0.87 -26.78
CA VAL A 91 21.26 -0.54 -28.19
C VAL A 91 20.00 -0.82 -28.99
N LEU A 92 19.68 0.02 -29.97
CA LEU A 92 18.47 -0.09 -30.79
C LEU A 92 18.78 0.33 -32.24
N ALA A 93 18.44 -0.54 -33.19
CA ALA A 93 18.49 -0.25 -34.62
C ALA A 93 17.12 -0.46 -35.27
N THR A 94 16.75 0.40 -36.21
CA THR A 94 15.52 0.24 -37.01
C THR A 94 15.67 0.87 -38.39
N ASP A 95 15.00 0.32 -39.40
CA ASP A 95 14.88 0.90 -40.75
C ASP A 95 13.44 1.37 -41.07
N GLY A 96 12.53 1.25 -40.11
CA GLY A 96 11.11 1.57 -40.27
C GLY A 96 10.22 0.37 -40.63
N ASP A 97 10.81 -0.76 -41.03
CA ASP A 97 10.12 -2.03 -41.28
C ASP A 97 10.52 -3.09 -40.25
N LEU A 98 11.81 -3.20 -39.91
CA LEU A 98 12.39 -4.11 -38.93
C LEU A 98 12.97 -3.32 -37.74
N PHE A 99 12.75 -3.83 -36.53
CA PHE A 99 13.20 -3.25 -35.28
C PHE A 99 13.99 -4.28 -34.47
N GLU A 100 15.24 -3.96 -34.12
CA GLU A 100 16.07 -4.80 -33.26
C GLU A 100 16.65 -4.02 -32.06
N ALA A 101 16.72 -4.66 -30.89
CA ALA A 101 17.28 -4.05 -29.68
C ALA A 101 17.81 -5.04 -28.65
N GLU A 102 18.83 -4.64 -27.89
CA GLU A 102 19.50 -5.45 -26.87
C GLU A 102 19.83 -4.65 -25.60
N ASP A 103 19.75 -5.30 -24.42
CA ASP A 103 20.13 -4.75 -23.11
C ASP A 103 21.52 -5.30 -22.80
N LEU A 104 22.53 -4.44 -22.87
CA LEU A 104 23.94 -4.80 -22.68
C LEU A 104 24.29 -5.11 -21.21
N THR A 105 23.33 -4.96 -20.29
CA THR A 105 23.54 -5.17 -18.85
C THR A 105 22.91 -6.46 -18.34
N THR A 106 22.13 -7.17 -19.16
CA THR A 106 21.43 -8.41 -18.80
C THR A 106 21.62 -9.46 -19.88
N ASP A 107 21.47 -10.74 -19.53
CA ASP A 107 21.47 -11.86 -20.50
C ASP A 107 20.09 -12.04 -21.17
N ASP A 108 19.33 -10.97 -21.36
CA ASP A 108 18.01 -11.05 -22.00
C ASP A 108 18.15 -11.31 -23.51
N ALA A 109 17.15 -11.99 -24.08
CA ALA A 109 17.14 -12.25 -25.52
C ALA A 109 17.03 -10.95 -26.34
N LEU A 110 17.72 -10.94 -27.48
CA LEU A 110 17.58 -9.92 -28.52
C LEU A 110 16.11 -9.74 -28.91
N ILE A 111 15.61 -8.51 -28.91
CA ILE A 111 14.33 -8.19 -29.54
C ILE A 111 14.58 -8.06 -31.03
N SER A 112 13.80 -8.79 -31.83
CA SER A 112 13.75 -8.69 -33.29
C SER A 112 12.29 -8.85 -33.73
N CYS A 113 11.70 -7.78 -34.24
CA CYS A 113 10.28 -7.73 -34.61
C CYS A 113 10.03 -6.74 -35.75
N THR A 114 8.84 -6.77 -36.35
CA THR A 114 8.45 -5.71 -37.27
C THR A 114 8.31 -4.38 -36.53
N TYR A 115 8.51 -3.25 -37.21
CA TYR A 115 8.32 -1.94 -36.60
C TYR A 115 6.89 -1.77 -36.05
N ALA A 116 5.87 -2.26 -36.76
CA ALA A 116 4.49 -2.21 -36.25
C ALA A 116 4.29 -2.95 -34.91
N ASP A 117 5.13 -3.96 -34.63
CA ASP A 117 5.05 -4.80 -33.44
C ASP A 117 5.96 -4.36 -32.29
N PHE A 118 6.90 -3.43 -32.50
CA PHE A 118 7.82 -3.01 -31.44
C PHE A 118 7.12 -2.51 -30.14
N PRO A 119 5.93 -1.87 -30.19
CA PRO A 119 5.20 -1.52 -28.97
C PRO A 119 4.90 -2.71 -28.06
N ASN A 120 4.82 -3.94 -28.58
CA ASN A 120 4.62 -5.15 -27.79
C ASN A 120 5.78 -5.41 -26.81
N HIS A 121 6.93 -4.80 -27.06
CA HIS A 121 8.17 -4.97 -26.30
C HIS A 121 8.55 -3.76 -25.43
N PHE A 122 7.67 -2.75 -25.27
CA PHE A 122 8.00 -1.53 -24.52
C PHE A 122 8.47 -1.80 -23.07
N GLY A 123 7.98 -2.89 -22.46
CA GLY A 123 8.37 -3.36 -21.11
C GLY A 123 9.88 -3.55 -20.94
N PHE A 124 10.57 -3.92 -22.02
CA PHE A 124 12.03 -4.07 -22.07
C PHE A 124 12.76 -2.76 -21.78
N PHE A 125 12.19 -1.64 -22.25
CA PHE A 125 12.77 -0.29 -22.21
C PHE A 125 12.30 0.55 -21.01
N LEU A 126 11.40 0.03 -20.14
CA LEU A 126 10.94 0.72 -18.93
C LEU A 126 12.05 1.30 -18.03
N PRO A 127 13.24 0.68 -17.91
CA PRO A 127 14.34 1.29 -17.18
C PRO A 127 14.79 2.66 -17.69
N LEU A 128 14.54 2.99 -18.97
CA LEU A 128 14.78 4.34 -19.52
C LEU A 128 13.96 5.42 -18.80
N ALA A 129 12.78 5.05 -18.26
CA ALA A 129 11.93 5.93 -17.47
C ALA A 129 12.22 5.87 -15.95
N GLY A 130 13.29 5.18 -15.54
CA GLY A 130 13.64 4.98 -14.13
C GLY A 130 12.76 3.94 -13.41
N ILE A 131 12.05 3.10 -14.16
CA ILE A 131 11.21 2.03 -13.61
C ILE A 131 12.05 0.75 -13.53
N THR A 132 12.43 0.35 -12.31
CA THR A 132 13.19 -0.88 -12.05
C THR A 132 12.27 -2.09 -12.21
N THR A 133 12.47 -2.89 -13.25
CA THR A 133 11.63 -4.06 -13.52
C THR A 133 12.16 -5.31 -12.81
N VAL A 134 11.32 -5.93 -11.98
CA VAL A 134 11.43 -7.38 -11.69
C VAL A 134 11.04 -8.11 -12.99
N LYS A 135 11.64 -9.26 -13.29
CA LYS A 135 11.39 -10.05 -14.52
C LYS A 135 9.88 -10.24 -14.83
N GLN A 136 9.05 -10.39 -13.80
CA GLN A 136 7.57 -10.47 -13.88
C GLN A 136 6.87 -9.20 -14.40
N VAL A 137 7.43 -8.00 -14.25
CA VAL A 137 6.85 -6.74 -14.80
C VAL A 137 7.17 -6.59 -16.30
N ARG A 138 8.26 -7.21 -16.77
CA ARG A 138 8.56 -7.29 -18.21
C ARG A 138 7.61 -8.25 -18.93
N GLU A 139 7.18 -9.32 -18.25
CA GLU A 139 6.20 -10.29 -18.76
C GLU A 139 4.77 -9.72 -18.85
N SER A 140 4.47 -8.58 -18.21
CA SER A 140 3.14 -7.95 -18.20
C SER A 140 2.94 -6.85 -19.26
N SER A 141 3.76 -6.79 -20.31
CA SER A 141 3.62 -5.74 -21.36
C SER A 141 2.26 -5.84 -22.08
N PHE A 142 1.81 -7.07 -22.35
CA PHE A 142 0.47 -7.35 -22.85
C PHE A 142 -0.61 -6.80 -21.91
N ASP A 143 -0.49 -7.10 -20.62
CA ASP A 143 -1.47 -6.76 -19.61
C ASP A 143 -1.64 -5.23 -19.45
N ILE A 144 -0.53 -4.49 -19.45
CA ILE A 144 -0.55 -3.02 -19.37
C ILE A 144 -1.28 -2.42 -20.58
N ARG A 145 -1.00 -2.94 -21.78
CA ARG A 145 -1.62 -2.49 -23.04
C ARG A 145 -3.11 -2.81 -23.11
N ALA A 146 -3.50 -4.03 -22.75
CA ALA A 146 -4.90 -4.44 -22.70
C ALA A 146 -5.69 -3.53 -21.74
N THR A 147 -5.13 -3.27 -20.54
CA THR A 147 -5.71 -2.38 -19.54
C THR A 147 -5.88 -0.95 -20.06
N SER A 148 -4.84 -0.37 -20.69
CA SER A 148 -4.91 0.98 -21.26
C SER A 148 -6.01 1.10 -22.32
N ARG A 149 -6.03 0.17 -23.29
CA ARG A 149 -7.00 0.21 -24.39
C ARG A 149 -8.44 0.01 -23.92
N LEU A 150 -8.67 -0.89 -22.95
CA LEU A 150 -9.99 -1.07 -22.34
C LEU A 150 -10.46 0.19 -21.61
N ASN A 151 -9.56 0.88 -20.91
CA ASN A 151 -9.89 2.15 -20.27
C ASN A 151 -10.29 3.22 -21.30
N ARG A 152 -9.58 3.30 -22.44
CA ARG A 152 -9.97 4.19 -23.54
C ARG A 152 -11.34 3.84 -24.11
N LEU A 153 -11.62 2.55 -24.33
CA LEU A 153 -12.94 2.09 -24.75
C LEU A 153 -14.02 2.53 -23.74
N TYR A 154 -13.78 2.31 -22.45
CA TYR A 154 -14.70 2.71 -21.39
C TYR A 154 -15.01 4.21 -21.40
N VAL A 155 -13.97 5.05 -21.46
CA VAL A 155 -14.11 6.52 -21.51
C VAL A 155 -14.86 6.96 -22.76
N GLU A 156 -14.54 6.42 -23.94
CA GLU A 156 -15.24 6.76 -25.18
C GLU A 156 -16.71 6.33 -25.16
N LEU A 157 -17.03 5.17 -24.59
CA LEU A 157 -18.41 4.73 -24.42
C LEU A 157 -19.19 5.68 -23.50
N LEU A 158 -18.60 6.17 -22.42
CA LEU A 158 -19.29 7.11 -21.51
C LEU A 158 -19.55 8.48 -22.14
N LYS A 159 -18.73 8.95 -23.09
CA LYS A 159 -18.97 10.23 -23.79
C LYS A 159 -20.30 10.25 -24.53
N ASP A 160 -20.61 9.16 -25.22
CA ASP A 160 -21.84 9.03 -26.02
C ASP A 160 -23.01 8.44 -25.21
N ASN A 161 -22.75 7.95 -23.99
CA ASN A 161 -23.73 7.29 -23.12
C ASN A 161 -23.57 7.74 -21.65
N PRO A 162 -23.73 9.04 -21.34
CA PRO A 162 -23.47 9.59 -20.01
C PRO A 162 -24.32 8.94 -18.90
N GLU A 163 -25.49 8.43 -19.24
CA GLU A 163 -26.36 7.73 -18.30
C GLU A 163 -25.75 6.42 -17.76
N TRP A 164 -24.81 5.79 -18.49
CA TRP A 164 -24.11 4.57 -18.06
C TRP A 164 -23.07 4.82 -16.95
N GLY A 165 -22.63 6.07 -16.77
CA GLY A 165 -21.72 6.47 -15.69
C GLY A 165 -22.43 6.73 -14.35
N THR A 166 -23.77 6.85 -14.36
CA THR A 166 -24.57 7.10 -13.16
C THR A 166 -24.54 5.91 -12.20
N ALA A 167 -24.72 6.15 -10.90
CA ALA A 167 -24.75 5.09 -9.89
C ALA A 167 -25.78 3.98 -10.22
N GLN A 168 -26.89 4.33 -10.89
CA GLN A 168 -27.95 3.41 -11.28
C GLN A 168 -27.55 2.45 -12.41
N ARG A 169 -26.74 2.89 -13.39
CA ARG A 169 -26.34 2.06 -14.55
C ARG A 169 -24.88 1.61 -14.53
N ARG A 170 -24.08 2.08 -13.57
CA ARG A 170 -22.68 1.70 -13.43
C ARG A 170 -22.49 0.19 -13.35
N HIS A 171 -23.37 -0.50 -12.63
CA HIS A 171 -23.39 -1.97 -12.59
C HIS A 171 -23.51 -2.58 -13.99
N ALA A 172 -24.46 -2.11 -14.80
CA ALA A 172 -24.65 -2.61 -16.17
C ALA A 172 -23.44 -2.31 -17.07
N MET A 173 -22.80 -1.14 -16.94
CA MET A 173 -21.59 -0.79 -17.68
C MET A 173 -20.43 -1.74 -17.33
N ASN A 174 -20.25 -1.98 -16.05
CA ASN A 174 -19.22 -2.85 -15.52
C ASN A 174 -19.41 -4.31 -15.96
N HIS A 175 -20.64 -4.81 -15.85
CA HIS A 175 -21.02 -6.13 -16.34
C HIS A 175 -20.83 -6.28 -17.86
N PHE A 176 -21.12 -5.21 -18.63
CA PHE A 176 -20.83 -5.15 -20.06
C PHE A 176 -19.33 -5.30 -20.35
N MET A 177 -18.46 -4.60 -19.61
CA MET A 177 -17.01 -4.74 -19.75
C MET A 177 -16.53 -6.15 -19.41
N ALA A 178 -17.05 -6.77 -18.35
CA ALA A 178 -16.73 -8.15 -17.97
C ALA A 178 -17.03 -9.15 -19.10
N ARG A 179 -18.19 -8.99 -19.77
CA ARG A 179 -18.59 -9.82 -20.92
C ARG A 179 -17.65 -9.63 -22.11
N LEU A 180 -17.25 -8.39 -22.42
CA LEU A 180 -16.30 -8.14 -23.51
C LEU A 180 -14.98 -8.86 -23.26
N ILE A 181 -14.44 -8.77 -22.05
CA ILE A 181 -13.17 -9.40 -21.72
C ILE A 181 -13.27 -10.92 -21.85
N PHE A 182 -14.34 -11.53 -21.34
CA PHE A 182 -14.57 -12.96 -21.55
C PHE A 182 -14.64 -13.29 -23.04
N CYS A 183 -15.31 -12.48 -23.87
CA CYS A 183 -15.40 -12.73 -25.31
C CYS A 183 -14.04 -12.70 -25.98
N PHE A 184 -13.21 -11.71 -25.66
CA PHE A 184 -11.85 -11.61 -26.20
C PHE A 184 -10.96 -12.78 -25.76
N PHE A 185 -11.05 -13.18 -24.50
CA PHE A 185 -10.36 -14.37 -24.00
C PHE A 185 -10.83 -15.64 -24.71
N ALA A 186 -12.14 -15.83 -24.84
CA ALA A 186 -12.75 -17.03 -25.39
C ALA A 186 -12.53 -17.20 -26.90
N GLU A 187 -12.49 -16.10 -27.67
CA GLU A 187 -12.23 -16.16 -29.11
C GLU A 187 -10.78 -16.50 -29.44
N ASP A 188 -9.83 -16.17 -28.56
CA ASP A 188 -8.43 -16.49 -28.76
C ASP A 188 -8.08 -17.87 -28.22
N THR A 189 -8.80 -18.40 -27.24
CA THR A 189 -8.52 -19.72 -26.62
C THR A 189 -9.31 -20.88 -27.24
N ASP A 190 -9.80 -20.73 -28.47
CA ASP A 190 -10.63 -21.70 -29.20
C ASP A 190 -11.97 -22.06 -28.53
N ILE A 191 -12.34 -21.42 -27.42
CA ILE A 191 -13.64 -21.64 -26.74
C ILE A 191 -14.80 -21.35 -27.70
N PHE A 192 -14.65 -20.34 -28.57
CA PHE A 192 -15.66 -19.98 -29.59
C PHE A 192 -15.54 -20.74 -30.92
N ASN A 193 -14.81 -21.87 -30.98
CA ASN A 193 -14.65 -22.69 -32.19
C ASN A 193 -14.14 -21.91 -33.42
N GLY A 194 -13.18 -20.99 -33.20
CA GLY A 194 -12.54 -20.21 -34.26
C GLY A 194 -11.86 -18.96 -33.69
N THR A 195 -10.75 -18.56 -34.32
CA THR A 195 -10.00 -17.37 -33.92
C THR A 195 -10.76 -16.10 -34.26
N ARG A 196 -10.87 -15.17 -33.31
CA ARG A 196 -11.57 -13.88 -33.46
C ARG A 196 -13.07 -13.98 -33.80
N ALA A 197 -13.73 -15.07 -33.40
CA ALA A 197 -15.14 -15.32 -33.74
C ALA A 197 -16.08 -14.18 -33.30
N PHE A 198 -15.87 -13.59 -32.12
CA PHE A 198 -16.70 -12.49 -31.62
C PHE A 198 -16.35 -11.18 -32.35
N THR A 199 -15.06 -10.84 -32.39
CA THR A 199 -14.56 -9.61 -32.99
C THR A 199 -14.87 -9.54 -34.49
N SER A 200 -14.70 -10.63 -35.24
CA SER A 200 -15.05 -10.70 -36.66
C SER A 200 -16.56 -10.62 -36.91
N ALA A 201 -17.39 -11.17 -36.03
CA ALA A 201 -18.84 -11.02 -36.12
C ALA A 201 -19.25 -9.55 -35.93
N VAL A 202 -18.67 -8.88 -34.93
CA VAL A 202 -18.88 -7.44 -34.72
C VAL A 202 -18.39 -6.65 -35.93
N GLU A 203 -17.18 -6.90 -36.42
CA GLU A 203 -16.59 -6.20 -37.56
C GLU A 203 -17.45 -6.31 -38.83
N THR A 204 -17.98 -7.50 -39.11
CA THR A 204 -18.72 -7.79 -40.34
C THR A 204 -20.16 -7.28 -40.30
N MET A 205 -20.85 -7.43 -39.15
CA MET A 205 -22.28 -7.17 -39.04
C MET A 205 -22.61 -5.73 -38.60
N SER A 206 -21.64 -5.02 -38.03
CA SER A 206 -21.81 -3.61 -37.71
C SER A 206 -21.62 -2.72 -38.94
N THR A 207 -22.43 -1.66 -39.04
CA THR A 207 -22.31 -0.65 -40.07
C THR A 207 -21.01 0.14 -39.92
N LYS A 208 -20.48 0.66 -41.03
CA LYS A 208 -19.23 1.46 -41.02
C LYS A 208 -19.33 2.74 -40.16
N ASP A 209 -20.53 3.24 -39.93
CA ASP A 209 -20.80 4.38 -39.05
C ASP A 209 -21.07 4.00 -37.59
N SER A 210 -20.97 2.72 -37.23
CA SER A 210 -21.19 2.14 -35.91
C SER A 210 -22.63 2.16 -35.39
N ALA A 211 -23.61 2.65 -36.17
CA ALA A 211 -24.97 2.90 -35.70
C ALA A 211 -25.65 1.68 -35.06
N ASN A 212 -25.44 0.47 -35.60
CA ASN A 212 -26.05 -0.78 -35.10
C ASN A 212 -25.11 -1.64 -34.24
N THR A 213 -23.90 -1.18 -33.88
CA THR A 213 -22.90 -2.01 -33.18
C THR A 213 -23.44 -2.60 -31.87
N HIS A 214 -24.21 -1.80 -31.14
CA HIS A 214 -24.83 -2.20 -29.89
C HIS A 214 -25.87 -3.33 -30.06
N GLU A 215 -26.66 -3.30 -31.15
CA GLU A 215 -27.63 -4.35 -31.49
C GLU A 215 -26.92 -5.65 -31.87
N VAL A 216 -25.82 -5.56 -32.61
CA VAL A 216 -24.99 -6.71 -32.99
C VAL A 216 -24.42 -7.40 -31.74
N ILE A 217 -23.79 -6.63 -30.85
CA ILE A 217 -23.22 -7.19 -29.61
C ILE A 217 -24.32 -7.76 -28.70
N SER A 218 -25.45 -7.07 -28.57
CA SER A 218 -26.60 -7.57 -27.79
C SER A 218 -27.11 -8.90 -28.34
N THR A 219 -27.14 -9.06 -29.67
CA THR A 219 -27.51 -10.32 -30.34
C THR A 219 -26.52 -11.44 -30.03
N LEU A 220 -25.20 -11.15 -30.06
CA LEU A 220 -24.16 -12.13 -29.70
C LEU A 220 -24.27 -12.55 -28.22
N PHE A 221 -24.53 -11.61 -27.31
CA PHE A 221 -24.76 -11.90 -25.89
C PHE A 221 -25.99 -12.78 -25.68
N ARG A 222 -27.07 -12.51 -26.42
CA ARG A 222 -28.26 -13.36 -26.41
C ARG A 222 -27.94 -14.78 -26.90
N ALA A 223 -27.16 -14.93 -27.98
CA ALA A 223 -26.74 -16.23 -28.48
C ALA A 223 -25.96 -17.05 -27.43
N MET A 224 -25.05 -16.40 -26.70
CA MET A 224 -24.28 -17.01 -25.61
C MET A 224 -25.12 -17.31 -24.35
N ASN A 225 -26.28 -16.66 -24.19
CA ASN A 225 -27.22 -16.93 -23.10
C ASN A 225 -28.33 -17.93 -23.46
N THR A 226 -28.44 -18.38 -24.73
CA THR A 226 -29.51 -19.29 -25.18
C THR A 226 -28.94 -20.65 -25.54
N LYS A 227 -29.45 -21.72 -24.90
CA LYS A 227 -29.02 -23.10 -25.16
C LYS A 227 -29.24 -23.46 -26.62
N SER A 228 -28.36 -24.27 -27.20
CA SER A 228 -28.40 -24.60 -28.63
C SER A 228 -29.75 -25.12 -29.11
N GLU A 229 -30.45 -25.90 -28.29
CA GLU A 229 -31.78 -26.46 -28.57
C GLU A 229 -32.90 -25.39 -28.61
N GLU A 230 -32.71 -24.26 -27.94
CA GLU A 230 -33.70 -23.17 -27.79
C GLU A 230 -33.48 -22.02 -28.79
N ARG A 231 -32.41 -22.07 -29.61
CA ARG A 231 -32.00 -20.96 -30.50
C ARG A 231 -32.94 -20.73 -31.68
N ALA A 232 -33.71 -21.75 -32.07
CA ALA A 232 -34.56 -21.76 -33.28
C ALA A 232 -35.66 -20.67 -33.31
N ALA A 233 -35.90 -19.95 -32.21
CA ALA A 233 -36.96 -18.95 -32.08
C ALA A 233 -36.49 -17.48 -32.01
N GLY A 234 -35.20 -17.15 -32.20
CA GLY A 234 -34.81 -15.73 -32.15
C GLY A 234 -33.32 -15.36 -32.22
N VAL A 235 -32.41 -16.28 -32.52
CA VAL A 235 -30.98 -15.96 -32.74
C VAL A 235 -30.69 -16.00 -34.25
N PRO A 236 -30.14 -14.94 -34.87
CA PRO A 236 -29.77 -14.95 -36.28
C PRO A 236 -28.68 -15.98 -36.61
N ARG A 237 -28.72 -16.57 -37.81
CA ARG A 237 -27.74 -17.58 -38.28
C ARG A 237 -26.28 -17.18 -38.13
N TRP A 238 -25.96 -15.90 -38.33
CA TRP A 238 -24.58 -15.41 -38.20
C TRP A 238 -24.07 -15.40 -36.76
N ALA A 239 -24.96 -15.48 -35.76
CA ALA A 239 -24.62 -15.56 -34.34
C ALA A 239 -24.70 -17.01 -33.80
N GLU A 240 -25.20 -17.98 -34.58
CA GLU A 240 -25.34 -19.38 -34.15
C GLU A 240 -23.99 -20.07 -33.87
N GLY A 241 -22.90 -19.59 -34.47
CA GLY A 241 -21.56 -20.16 -34.30
C GLY A 241 -20.99 -20.03 -32.89
N LEU A 242 -21.47 -19.07 -32.08
CA LEU A 242 -21.01 -18.92 -30.70
C LEU A 242 -21.63 -20.00 -29.80
N PRO A 243 -20.85 -20.63 -28.89
CA PRO A 243 -21.38 -21.63 -27.97
C PRO A 243 -22.30 -21.00 -26.91
N TYR A 244 -23.03 -21.85 -26.20
CA TYR A 244 -23.77 -21.45 -25.01
C TYR A 244 -22.80 -21.34 -23.82
N VAL A 245 -22.84 -20.22 -23.10
CA VAL A 245 -21.82 -19.85 -22.11
C VAL A 245 -22.26 -19.91 -20.64
N ASN A 246 -23.43 -19.37 -20.29
CA ASN A 246 -23.82 -19.03 -18.90
C ASN A 246 -23.62 -20.17 -17.84
N GLY A 247 -23.78 -19.96 -16.53
CA GLY A 247 -22.80 -19.32 -15.67
C GLY A 247 -23.21 -18.05 -14.90
N GLY A 248 -24.34 -17.44 -15.24
CA GLY A 248 -24.72 -16.10 -14.74
C GLY A 248 -24.08 -14.92 -15.50
N LEU A 249 -22.91 -15.10 -16.14
CA LEU A 249 -22.17 -14.01 -16.82
C LEU A 249 -22.93 -13.34 -17.97
N PHE A 250 -23.73 -14.09 -18.74
CA PHE A 250 -24.56 -13.57 -19.82
C PHE A 250 -26.05 -13.51 -19.46
N SER A 251 -26.39 -13.72 -18.19
CA SER A 251 -27.76 -13.68 -17.70
C SER A 251 -28.22 -12.24 -17.43
N GLY A 252 -29.53 -12.03 -17.27
CA GLY A 252 -30.09 -10.70 -17.04
C GLY A 252 -30.19 -9.84 -18.31
N SER A 253 -30.00 -8.52 -18.18
CA SER A 253 -30.13 -7.60 -19.31
C SER A 253 -29.04 -7.83 -20.35
N THR A 254 -29.42 -7.77 -21.62
CA THR A 254 -28.51 -7.78 -22.79
C THR A 254 -28.31 -6.38 -23.37
N ASP A 255 -28.64 -5.34 -22.59
CA ASP A 255 -28.41 -3.95 -22.99
C ASP A 255 -26.92 -3.70 -23.24
N VAL A 256 -26.63 -2.91 -24.26
CA VAL A 256 -25.28 -2.55 -24.69
C VAL A 256 -25.24 -1.04 -24.93
N PRO A 257 -24.20 -0.31 -24.45
CA PRO A 257 -24.06 1.11 -24.74
C PRO A 257 -23.91 1.36 -26.24
N ARG A 258 -24.38 2.50 -26.73
CA ARG A 258 -24.20 2.89 -28.14
C ARG A 258 -22.72 3.16 -28.42
N PHE A 259 -22.31 2.89 -29.65
CA PHE A 259 -20.93 3.05 -30.08
C PHE A 259 -20.78 4.20 -31.06
N SER A 260 -19.77 5.05 -30.86
CA SER A 260 -19.20 5.86 -31.93
C SER A 260 -18.27 5.04 -32.83
N ARG A 261 -17.82 5.66 -33.94
CA ARG A 261 -16.74 5.11 -34.78
C ARG A 261 -15.46 4.86 -33.98
N ILE A 262 -15.13 5.77 -33.07
CA ILE A 262 -13.94 5.68 -32.23
C ILE A 262 -14.06 4.52 -31.24
N ALA A 263 -15.17 4.42 -30.49
CA ALA A 263 -15.39 3.31 -29.56
C ALA A 263 -15.37 1.95 -30.28
N ARG A 264 -15.96 1.86 -31.48
CA ARG A 264 -15.92 0.63 -32.29
C ARG A 264 -14.49 0.28 -32.71
N SER A 265 -13.71 1.27 -33.14
CA SER A 265 -12.31 1.06 -33.50
C SER A 265 -11.49 0.55 -32.31
N TYR A 266 -11.69 1.11 -31.11
CA TYR A 266 -11.04 0.60 -29.90
C TYR A 266 -11.44 -0.85 -29.62
N LEU A 267 -12.73 -1.19 -29.68
CA LEU A 267 -13.20 -2.57 -29.48
C LEU A 267 -12.50 -3.55 -30.45
N LEU A 268 -12.41 -3.21 -31.73
CA LEU A 268 -11.75 -4.07 -32.73
C LEU A 268 -10.23 -4.18 -32.52
N HIS A 269 -9.56 -3.08 -32.14
CA HIS A 269 -8.13 -3.08 -31.79
C HIS A 269 -7.82 -3.84 -30.51
N ILE A 270 -8.78 -3.92 -29.58
CA ILE A 270 -8.67 -4.71 -28.36
C ILE A 270 -8.83 -6.19 -28.71
N GLY A 271 -9.82 -6.54 -29.54
CA GLY A 271 -10.03 -7.90 -30.05
C GLY A 271 -9.03 -8.36 -31.13
N SER A 272 -7.97 -7.57 -31.39
CA SER A 272 -6.83 -8.00 -32.21
C SER A 272 -5.58 -8.28 -31.37
N LEU A 273 -5.65 -8.06 -30.05
CA LEU A 273 -4.59 -8.44 -29.12
C LEU A 273 -4.60 -9.97 -28.94
N ASP A 274 -3.47 -10.55 -28.52
CA ASP A 274 -3.34 -12.00 -28.23
C ASP A 274 -3.74 -12.31 -26.78
N TRP A 275 -5.04 -12.50 -26.55
CA TRP A 275 -5.62 -12.74 -25.23
C TRP A 275 -5.24 -14.10 -24.61
N LYS A 276 -4.52 -14.98 -25.33
CA LYS A 276 -3.90 -16.17 -24.72
C LYS A 276 -2.85 -15.81 -23.68
N LYS A 277 -2.22 -14.64 -23.84
CA LYS A 277 -1.14 -14.14 -22.96
C LYS A 277 -1.63 -13.43 -21.72
N ILE A 278 -2.94 -13.25 -21.55
CA ILE A 278 -3.49 -12.54 -20.40
C ILE A 278 -3.21 -13.29 -19.10
N ASN A 279 -2.65 -12.59 -18.11
CA ASN A 279 -2.54 -13.15 -16.77
C ASN A 279 -3.80 -12.81 -15.97
N PRO A 280 -4.54 -13.77 -15.37
CA PRO A 280 -5.80 -13.46 -14.69
C PRO A 280 -5.66 -12.52 -13.48
N ASP A 281 -4.46 -12.23 -12.98
CA ASP A 281 -4.28 -11.22 -11.94
C ASP A 281 -4.40 -9.76 -12.47
N ILE A 282 -4.29 -9.54 -13.79
CA ILE A 282 -4.52 -8.23 -14.46
C ILE A 282 -5.90 -7.66 -14.18
N PHE A 283 -6.88 -8.52 -13.90
CA PHE A 283 -8.25 -8.10 -13.66
C PHE A 283 -8.32 -7.05 -12.56
N GLY A 284 -7.42 -7.12 -11.57
CA GLY A 284 -7.25 -6.07 -10.58
C GLY A 284 -6.83 -4.71 -11.15
N SER A 285 -5.77 -4.65 -11.97
CA SER A 285 -5.32 -3.38 -12.59
C SER A 285 -6.35 -2.81 -13.56
N MET A 286 -7.11 -3.68 -14.21
CA MET A 286 -8.18 -3.31 -15.13
C MET A 286 -9.37 -2.66 -14.41
N ILE A 287 -9.86 -3.26 -13.31
CA ILE A 287 -10.89 -2.64 -12.47
C ILE A 287 -10.43 -1.27 -12.00
N GLN A 288 -9.18 -1.19 -11.53
CA GLN A 288 -8.64 0.09 -11.09
C GLN A 288 -8.71 1.12 -12.19
N ALA A 289 -8.23 0.79 -13.40
CA ALA A 289 -8.20 1.71 -14.54
C ALA A 289 -9.58 2.25 -14.92
N VAL A 290 -10.61 1.40 -14.79
CA VAL A 290 -12.01 1.72 -15.15
C VAL A 290 -12.79 2.40 -14.01
N ALA A 291 -12.34 2.27 -12.75
CA ALA A 291 -12.95 2.92 -11.60
C ALA A 291 -12.58 4.42 -11.50
N ASP A 292 -13.54 5.24 -11.07
CA ASP A 292 -13.39 6.70 -10.90
C ASP A 292 -12.38 7.03 -9.77
N ASP A 293 -11.70 8.18 -9.88
CA ASP A 293 -10.63 8.60 -8.95
C ASP A 293 -11.16 8.77 -7.51
N ASP A 294 -12.41 9.20 -7.35
CA ASP A 294 -13.07 9.33 -6.04
C ASP A 294 -13.37 7.95 -5.40
N GLU A 295 -13.71 6.93 -6.19
CA GLU A 295 -13.91 5.55 -5.69
C GLU A 295 -12.57 4.89 -5.31
N ARG A 296 -11.50 5.15 -6.07
CA ARG A 296 -10.15 4.60 -5.78
C ARG A 296 -9.64 5.03 -4.41
N GLY A 297 -9.79 6.30 -4.06
CA GLY A 297 -9.32 6.86 -2.79
C GLY A 297 -10.20 6.50 -1.59
N ALA A 298 -11.53 6.44 -1.76
CA ALA A 298 -12.47 6.19 -0.67
C ALA A 298 -12.48 4.73 -0.18
N LEU A 299 -12.17 3.77 -1.05
CA LEU A 299 -12.28 2.33 -0.78
C LEU A 299 -10.92 1.63 -0.65
N GLY A 300 -9.81 2.32 -0.89
CA GLY A 300 -8.48 1.71 -0.89
C GLY A 300 -8.33 0.63 -1.96
N MET A 301 -9.05 0.74 -3.09
CA MET A 301 -9.01 -0.22 -4.20
C MET A 301 -7.63 -0.19 -4.87
N HIS A 302 -6.70 -0.94 -4.29
CA HIS A 302 -5.32 -1.04 -4.75
C HIS A 302 -5.02 -2.45 -5.25
N TYR A 303 -4.66 -2.59 -6.53
CA TYR A 303 -4.10 -3.82 -7.07
C TYR A 303 -2.94 -4.29 -6.19
N THR A 304 -2.97 -5.58 -5.89
CA THR A 304 -1.95 -6.27 -5.09
C THR A 304 -1.14 -7.13 -6.05
N SER A 305 0.14 -6.81 -6.18
CA SER A 305 1.04 -7.49 -7.13
C SER A 305 1.33 -8.93 -6.73
N VAL A 306 1.61 -9.80 -7.70
CA VAL A 306 1.96 -11.21 -7.45
C VAL A 306 3.09 -11.36 -6.42
N PRO A 307 4.22 -10.63 -6.47
CA PRO A 307 5.25 -10.73 -5.44
C PRO A 307 4.73 -10.44 -4.03
N ASN A 308 3.84 -9.46 -3.89
CA ASN A 308 3.27 -9.11 -2.59
C ASN A 308 2.21 -10.12 -2.13
N ILE A 309 1.44 -10.71 -3.04
CA ILE A 309 0.54 -11.83 -2.74
C ILE A 309 1.35 -13.03 -2.23
N LEU A 310 2.45 -13.36 -2.89
CA LEU A 310 3.32 -14.48 -2.50
C LEU A 310 4.00 -14.24 -1.15
N LYS A 311 4.33 -12.99 -0.77
CA LYS A 311 4.77 -12.69 0.61
C LYS A 311 3.76 -13.09 1.67
N VAL A 312 2.46 -13.11 1.35
CA VAL A 312 1.41 -13.60 2.26
C VAL A 312 1.23 -15.11 2.14
N LEU A 313 1.04 -15.63 0.92
CA LEU A 313 0.66 -17.02 0.69
C LEU A 313 1.80 -18.01 0.96
N ASN A 314 3.05 -17.64 0.65
CA ASN A 314 4.22 -18.49 0.88
C ASN A 314 4.34 -18.86 2.35
N PRO A 315 4.42 -17.91 3.30
CA PRO A 315 4.59 -18.29 4.69
C PRO A 315 3.31 -18.78 5.35
N LEU A 316 2.14 -18.48 4.76
CA LEU A 316 0.85 -18.92 5.26
C LEU A 316 0.63 -20.43 5.05
N PHE A 317 0.89 -20.95 3.85
CA PHE A 317 0.74 -22.39 3.57
C PHE A 317 1.51 -22.93 2.35
N LEU A 318 1.84 -22.12 1.34
CA LEU A 318 2.45 -22.67 0.11
C LEU A 318 3.85 -23.24 0.35
N ASP A 319 4.65 -22.64 1.24
CA ASP A 319 5.98 -23.17 1.59
C ASP A 319 5.87 -24.57 2.20
N ASP A 320 4.91 -24.78 3.13
CA ASP A 320 4.68 -26.09 3.73
C ASP A 320 4.29 -27.14 2.69
N LEU A 321 3.47 -26.78 1.68
CA LEU A 321 3.12 -27.70 0.60
C LEU A 321 4.33 -28.08 -0.27
N ARG A 322 5.20 -27.10 -0.59
CA ARG A 322 6.42 -27.33 -1.36
C ARG A 322 7.42 -28.17 -0.57
N GLU A 323 7.62 -27.88 0.72
CA GLU A 323 8.44 -28.68 1.62
C GLU A 323 7.94 -30.13 1.71
N LYS A 324 6.61 -30.36 1.82
CA LYS A 324 6.03 -31.71 1.81
C LYS A 324 6.15 -32.44 0.47
N LEU A 325 6.15 -31.70 -0.64
CA LEU A 325 6.43 -32.27 -1.97
C LEU A 325 7.88 -32.73 -2.09
N ASP A 326 8.82 -31.93 -1.56
CA ASP A 326 10.24 -32.26 -1.56
C ASP A 326 10.54 -33.45 -0.62
N GLU A 327 9.98 -33.45 0.59
CA GLU A 327 10.06 -34.57 1.53
C GLU A 327 9.50 -35.88 0.94
N ALA A 328 8.45 -35.79 0.12
CA ALA A 328 7.86 -36.96 -0.51
C ALA A 328 8.78 -37.61 -1.56
N GLY A 329 9.69 -36.84 -2.18
CA GLY A 329 10.52 -37.31 -3.29
C GLY A 329 9.70 -38.00 -4.37
N ASP A 330 10.03 -39.25 -4.69
CA ASP A 330 9.30 -40.12 -5.62
C ASP A 330 8.39 -41.16 -4.90
N ASN A 331 8.17 -41.01 -3.59
CA ASN A 331 7.35 -41.95 -2.83
C ASN A 331 5.87 -41.79 -3.20
N ALA A 332 5.36 -42.73 -3.99
CA ALA A 332 3.98 -42.73 -4.45
C ALA A 332 2.96 -42.61 -3.29
N ARG A 333 3.15 -43.22 -2.13
CA ARG A 333 2.15 -43.10 -1.06
C ARG A 333 2.11 -41.68 -0.48
N MET A 334 3.28 -41.07 -0.27
CA MET A 334 3.39 -39.71 0.26
C MET A 334 2.82 -38.68 -0.72
N LEU A 335 3.15 -38.81 -2.02
CA LEU A 335 2.62 -37.96 -3.08
C LEU A 335 1.09 -38.03 -3.18
N LEU A 336 0.50 -39.23 -3.08
CA LEU A 336 -0.96 -39.39 -3.07
C LEU A 336 -1.60 -38.74 -1.84
N ASN A 337 -0.98 -38.89 -0.68
CA ASN A 337 -1.48 -38.27 0.56
C ASN A 337 -1.41 -36.74 0.49
N LEU A 338 -0.34 -36.18 -0.09
CA LEU A 338 -0.22 -34.74 -0.29
C LEU A 338 -1.30 -34.21 -1.22
N ARG A 339 -1.57 -34.88 -2.36
CA ARG A 339 -2.67 -34.50 -3.27
C ARG A 339 -4.03 -34.53 -2.58
N LYS A 340 -4.31 -35.58 -1.80
CA LYS A 340 -5.55 -35.70 -0.99
C LYS A 340 -5.67 -34.65 0.11
N ARG A 341 -4.54 -34.17 0.65
CA ARG A 341 -4.53 -33.05 1.60
C ARG A 341 -4.89 -31.76 0.86
N MET A 342 -4.25 -31.50 -0.27
CA MET A 342 -4.47 -30.29 -1.08
C MET A 342 -5.90 -30.16 -1.58
N SER A 343 -6.57 -31.27 -1.95
CA SER A 343 -7.98 -31.25 -2.35
C SER A 343 -8.94 -30.79 -1.24
N LYS A 344 -8.49 -30.78 0.02
CA LYS A 344 -9.24 -30.35 1.21
C LYS A 344 -8.83 -28.98 1.73
N ILE A 345 -7.85 -28.31 1.13
CA ILE A 345 -7.43 -26.96 1.55
C ILE A 345 -8.46 -25.94 1.07
N ARG A 346 -8.91 -25.08 1.99
CA ARG A 346 -9.77 -23.94 1.72
C ARG A 346 -8.98 -22.64 1.83
N VAL A 347 -9.16 -21.75 0.86
CA VAL A 347 -8.59 -20.42 0.86
C VAL A 347 -9.73 -19.42 0.88
N PHE A 348 -9.75 -18.55 1.89
CA PHE A 348 -10.83 -17.59 2.11
C PHE A 348 -10.29 -16.16 2.15
N ASP A 349 -10.77 -15.31 1.24
CA ASP A 349 -10.45 -13.89 1.20
C ASP A 349 -11.68 -13.01 1.52
N PRO A 350 -11.82 -12.52 2.76
CA PRO A 350 -12.95 -11.71 3.20
C PRO A 350 -12.89 -10.23 2.75
N ALA A 351 -11.99 -9.87 1.83
CA ALA A 351 -11.96 -8.56 1.16
C ALA A 351 -11.30 -8.73 -0.21
N CYS A 352 -11.88 -9.60 -1.05
CA CYS A 352 -11.14 -10.21 -2.15
C CYS A 352 -10.91 -9.31 -3.37
N GLY A 353 -11.62 -8.18 -3.50
CA GLY A 353 -11.52 -7.32 -4.68
C GLY A 353 -11.76 -8.11 -5.96
N SER A 354 -10.80 -8.08 -6.88
CA SER A 354 -10.79 -8.84 -8.13
C SER A 354 -10.42 -10.32 -7.96
N GLY A 355 -10.25 -10.82 -6.74
CA GLY A 355 -9.94 -12.22 -6.44
C GLY A 355 -8.48 -12.62 -6.61
N ASN A 356 -7.53 -11.68 -6.73
CA ASN A 356 -6.14 -12.00 -7.06
C ASN A 356 -5.47 -12.96 -6.07
N PHE A 357 -5.71 -12.83 -4.77
CA PHE A 357 -5.21 -13.79 -3.78
C PHE A 357 -5.72 -15.21 -4.04
N LEU A 358 -7.01 -15.34 -4.36
CA LEU A 358 -7.65 -16.63 -4.65
C LEU A 358 -7.09 -17.24 -5.95
N VAL A 359 -6.95 -16.42 -6.99
CA VAL A 359 -6.39 -16.82 -8.30
C VAL A 359 -4.95 -17.33 -8.15
N ILE A 360 -4.08 -16.56 -7.47
CA ILE A 360 -2.68 -16.95 -7.30
C ILE A 360 -2.57 -18.18 -6.40
N ALA A 361 -3.33 -18.25 -5.30
CA ALA A 361 -3.39 -19.45 -4.47
C ALA A 361 -3.78 -20.70 -5.29
N TYR A 362 -4.80 -20.59 -6.14
CA TYR A 362 -5.25 -21.68 -7.00
C TYR A 362 -4.15 -22.11 -7.99
N LYS A 363 -3.56 -21.16 -8.73
CA LYS A 363 -2.50 -21.44 -9.71
C LYS A 363 -1.27 -22.12 -9.08
N GLU A 364 -0.83 -21.63 -7.93
CA GLU A 364 0.32 -22.21 -7.19
C GLU A 364 0.00 -23.62 -6.68
N MET A 365 -1.20 -23.84 -6.15
CA MET A 365 -1.63 -25.19 -5.75
C MET A 365 -1.75 -26.14 -6.94
N ARG A 366 -2.25 -25.68 -8.09
CA ARG A 366 -2.31 -26.47 -9.34
C ARG A 366 -0.92 -26.83 -9.85
N ALA A 367 0.06 -25.95 -9.72
CA ALA A 367 1.45 -26.24 -10.10
C ALA A 367 2.06 -27.35 -9.23
N ILE A 368 1.82 -27.32 -7.91
CA ILE A 368 2.24 -28.37 -6.99
C ILE A 368 1.53 -29.70 -7.32
N GLU A 369 0.22 -29.67 -7.60
CA GLU A 369 -0.54 -30.87 -7.99
C GLU A 369 -0.05 -31.47 -9.32
N ALA A 370 0.27 -30.63 -10.30
CA ALA A 370 0.81 -31.07 -11.59
C ALA A 370 2.16 -31.77 -11.42
N GLU A 371 3.03 -31.25 -10.56
CA GLU A 371 4.31 -31.90 -10.23
C GLU A 371 4.11 -33.24 -9.51
N ILE A 372 3.14 -33.32 -8.59
CA ILE A 372 2.73 -34.61 -7.99
C ILE A 372 2.27 -35.59 -9.08
N ASN A 373 1.43 -35.15 -10.01
CA ASN A 373 0.91 -35.99 -11.08
C ASN A 373 2.03 -36.46 -12.02
N ARG A 374 2.99 -35.60 -12.34
CA ARG A 374 4.18 -35.92 -13.15
C ARG A 374 5.03 -37.00 -12.49
N ARG A 375 5.37 -36.86 -11.20
CA ARG A 375 6.14 -37.87 -10.43
C ARG A 375 5.40 -39.20 -10.23
N ARG A 376 4.10 -39.24 -10.53
CA ARG A 376 3.25 -40.41 -10.43
C ARG A 376 2.89 -41.04 -11.79
N ASP A 377 3.46 -40.54 -12.89
CA ASP A 377 3.12 -40.93 -14.26
C ASP A 377 1.62 -40.75 -14.60
N GLN A 378 1.03 -39.63 -14.16
CA GLN A 378 -0.38 -39.26 -14.35
C GLN A 378 -0.57 -37.85 -14.93
N PRO A 379 0.16 -37.41 -15.98
CA PRO A 379 0.19 -36.01 -16.42
C PRO A 379 -1.18 -35.46 -16.81
N ASP A 380 -2.03 -36.25 -17.47
CA ASP A 380 -3.35 -35.79 -17.97
C ASP A 380 -4.48 -35.86 -16.94
N ARG A 381 -4.16 -36.14 -15.66
CA ARG A 381 -5.17 -36.30 -14.62
C ARG A 381 -5.88 -34.97 -14.32
N ARG A 382 -7.21 -35.02 -14.27
CA ARG A 382 -8.04 -33.89 -13.83
C ARG A 382 -7.70 -33.49 -12.39
N SER A 383 -7.71 -32.18 -12.13
CA SER A 383 -7.52 -31.60 -10.79
C SER A 383 -8.47 -32.23 -9.77
N GLU A 384 -7.95 -32.58 -8.60
CA GLU A 384 -8.74 -32.96 -7.42
C GLU A 384 -9.03 -31.73 -6.53
N ILE A 385 -8.50 -30.54 -6.87
CA ILE A 385 -8.71 -29.28 -6.17
C ILE A 385 -9.95 -28.58 -6.74
N PRO A 386 -11.07 -28.51 -6.01
CA PRO A 386 -12.28 -27.87 -6.50
C PRO A 386 -12.22 -26.34 -6.35
N LEU A 387 -12.77 -25.58 -7.31
CA LEU A 387 -12.89 -24.12 -7.21
C LEU A 387 -13.73 -23.67 -6.01
N THR A 388 -14.66 -24.49 -5.54
CA THR A 388 -15.49 -24.19 -4.36
C THR A 388 -14.71 -24.06 -3.04
N ASN A 389 -13.44 -24.52 -3.02
CA ASN A 389 -12.53 -24.30 -1.90
C ASN A 389 -11.99 -22.85 -1.81
N PHE A 390 -12.16 -22.04 -2.85
CA PHE A 390 -11.68 -20.66 -2.93
C PHE A 390 -12.85 -19.71 -2.73
N ARG A 391 -12.97 -19.14 -1.52
CA ARG A 391 -14.10 -18.29 -1.13
C ARG A 391 -13.68 -16.84 -1.03
N GLY A 392 -14.55 -15.94 -1.44
CA GLY A 392 -14.33 -14.50 -1.35
C GLY A 392 -15.53 -13.76 -0.79
N ILE A 393 -15.29 -12.67 -0.05
CA ILE A 393 -16.31 -11.63 0.19
C ILE A 393 -15.79 -10.33 -0.38
N GLU A 394 -16.63 -9.65 -1.14
CA GLU A 394 -16.34 -8.34 -1.71
C GLU A 394 -17.57 -7.45 -1.59
N LEU A 395 -17.38 -6.19 -1.20
CA LEU A 395 -18.48 -5.26 -0.97
C LEU A 395 -19.15 -4.83 -2.29
N ARG A 396 -18.38 -4.78 -3.38
CA ARG A 396 -18.82 -4.27 -4.66
C ARG A 396 -19.14 -5.40 -5.64
N ASP A 397 -20.27 -5.26 -6.29
CA ASP A 397 -20.78 -6.17 -7.31
C ASP A 397 -19.78 -6.48 -8.43
N PHE A 398 -19.18 -5.46 -9.02
CA PHE A 398 -18.31 -5.62 -10.18
C PHE A 398 -16.99 -6.34 -9.85
N PRO A 399 -16.22 -5.94 -8.83
CA PRO A 399 -15.05 -6.72 -8.43
C PRO A 399 -15.40 -8.14 -8.01
N ALA A 400 -16.55 -8.37 -7.36
CA ALA A 400 -17.01 -9.72 -7.02
C ALA A 400 -17.26 -10.58 -8.27
N GLU A 401 -17.91 -10.03 -9.31
CA GLU A 401 -18.12 -10.72 -10.59
C GLU A 401 -16.79 -11.02 -11.29
N ILE A 402 -15.86 -10.06 -11.28
CA ILE A 402 -14.54 -10.23 -11.88
C ILE A 402 -13.72 -11.28 -11.13
N ALA A 403 -13.79 -11.34 -9.80
CA ALA A 403 -13.13 -12.38 -9.01
C ALA A 403 -13.62 -13.78 -9.39
N ARG A 404 -14.93 -13.93 -9.64
CA ARG A 404 -15.50 -15.19 -10.13
C ARG A 404 -14.97 -15.54 -11.51
N LEU A 405 -14.98 -14.59 -12.44
CA LEU A 405 -14.48 -14.78 -13.80
C LEU A 405 -12.99 -15.16 -13.81
N ALA A 406 -12.18 -14.46 -13.01
CA ALA A 406 -10.75 -14.67 -12.92
C ALA A 406 -10.39 -16.09 -12.45
N LEU A 407 -11.14 -16.63 -11.47
CA LEU A 407 -10.95 -18.01 -11.00
C LEU A 407 -11.28 -19.06 -12.07
N ILE A 408 -12.37 -18.86 -12.83
CA ILE A 408 -12.74 -19.78 -13.91
C ILE A 408 -11.69 -19.75 -15.04
N ILE A 409 -11.22 -18.56 -15.41
CA ILE A 409 -10.15 -18.41 -16.40
C ILE A 409 -8.85 -19.07 -15.89
N ALA A 410 -8.52 -18.92 -14.61
CA ALA A 410 -7.35 -19.56 -14.01
C ALA A 410 -7.44 -21.10 -14.02
N GLU A 411 -8.62 -21.67 -13.76
CA GLU A 411 -8.88 -23.11 -13.91
C GLU A 411 -8.63 -23.58 -15.33
N TYR A 412 -9.23 -22.90 -16.31
CA TYR A 412 -9.04 -23.23 -17.72
C TYR A 412 -7.58 -23.14 -18.15
N GLN A 413 -6.88 -22.06 -17.81
CA GLN A 413 -5.46 -21.91 -18.14
C GLN A 413 -4.60 -23.01 -17.53
N CYS A 414 -4.87 -23.41 -16.28
CA CYS A 414 -4.18 -24.54 -15.66
C CYS A 414 -4.51 -25.86 -16.36
N ASP A 415 -5.75 -26.07 -16.77
CA ASP A 415 -6.16 -27.27 -17.51
C ASP A 415 -5.50 -27.34 -18.89
N VAL A 416 -5.43 -26.23 -19.63
CA VAL A 416 -4.68 -26.16 -20.89
C VAL A 416 -3.21 -26.47 -20.66
N LEU A 417 -2.60 -25.87 -19.64
CA LEU A 417 -1.18 -26.02 -19.34
C LEU A 417 -0.80 -27.46 -18.93
N TYR A 418 -1.64 -28.12 -18.13
CA TYR A 418 -1.30 -29.41 -17.53
C TYR A 418 -1.99 -30.63 -18.17
N ARG A 419 -3.13 -30.45 -18.86
CA ARG A 419 -3.91 -31.53 -19.50
C ARG A 419 -4.02 -31.38 -21.03
N GLY A 420 -3.65 -30.21 -21.56
CA GLY A 420 -3.75 -29.89 -22.98
C GLY A 420 -5.13 -29.34 -23.41
N GLN A 421 -5.10 -28.62 -24.54
CA GLN A 421 -6.23 -27.85 -25.08
C GLN A 421 -7.53 -28.65 -25.25
N LYS A 422 -7.42 -29.88 -25.76
CA LYS A 422 -8.58 -30.71 -26.09
C LYS A 422 -9.39 -31.11 -24.85
N GLU A 423 -8.70 -31.51 -23.78
CA GLU A 423 -9.34 -31.92 -22.53
C GLU A 423 -9.92 -30.70 -21.79
N ALA A 424 -9.20 -29.57 -21.80
CA ALA A 424 -9.67 -28.33 -21.19
C ALA A 424 -10.97 -27.81 -21.84
N LEU A 425 -11.05 -27.77 -23.17
CA LEU A 425 -12.24 -27.31 -23.89
C LEU A 425 -13.48 -28.15 -23.62
N ARG A 426 -13.33 -29.48 -23.49
CA ARG A 426 -14.45 -30.40 -23.23
C ARG A 426 -15.15 -30.09 -21.90
N ASP A 427 -14.38 -29.65 -20.91
CA ASP A 427 -14.85 -29.50 -19.53
C ASP A 427 -15.18 -28.03 -19.19
N PHE A 428 -14.90 -27.05 -20.07
CA PHE A 428 -15.01 -25.61 -19.77
C PHE A 428 -16.42 -25.01 -19.90
N LEU A 429 -17.17 -25.35 -20.95
CA LEU A 429 -18.53 -24.84 -21.17
C LEU A 429 -19.59 -25.94 -20.97
N PRO A 430 -20.77 -25.60 -20.41
CA PRO A 430 -21.17 -24.28 -19.91
C PRO A 430 -20.50 -23.90 -18.59
N LEU A 431 -20.40 -22.60 -18.31
CA LEU A 431 -19.85 -22.11 -17.05
C LEU A 431 -20.76 -22.48 -15.88
N ASP A 432 -20.16 -22.85 -14.75
CA ASP A 432 -20.92 -23.22 -13.57
C ASP A 432 -21.65 -22.01 -12.94
N ALA A 433 -22.92 -22.20 -12.55
CA ALA A 433 -23.74 -21.22 -11.86
C ALA A 433 -23.39 -21.08 -10.37
N HIS A 434 -22.62 -22.01 -9.80
CA HIS A 434 -22.15 -21.96 -8.41
C HIS A 434 -21.40 -20.67 -8.08
N ASN A 435 -21.75 -20.05 -6.94
CA ASN A 435 -21.17 -18.78 -6.52
C ASN A 435 -20.31 -18.94 -5.27
N TRP A 436 -18.99 -18.85 -5.44
CA TRP A 436 -18.00 -18.88 -4.36
C TRP A 436 -17.50 -17.49 -3.95
N ILE A 437 -17.97 -16.43 -4.61
CA ILE A 437 -17.70 -15.04 -4.24
C ILE A 437 -19.00 -14.37 -3.77
N THR A 438 -19.04 -13.96 -2.52
CA THR A 438 -20.20 -13.29 -1.92
C THR A 438 -20.05 -11.77 -2.07
N CYS A 439 -21.01 -11.14 -2.76
CA CYS A 439 -21.08 -9.69 -2.83
C CYS A 439 -21.81 -9.13 -1.60
N GLU A 440 -21.07 -8.75 -0.54
CA GLU A 440 -21.62 -8.06 0.64
C GLU A 440 -20.53 -7.46 1.55
N ASN A 441 -20.92 -6.74 2.61
CA ASN A 441 -20.04 -6.27 3.67
C ASN A 441 -19.57 -7.43 4.59
N ALA A 442 -18.31 -7.84 4.43
CA ALA A 442 -17.67 -8.88 5.22
C ALA A 442 -17.69 -8.65 6.74
N LEU A 443 -17.77 -7.40 7.21
CA LEU A 443 -17.79 -7.09 8.64
C LEU A 443 -19.16 -7.35 9.27
N ARG A 444 -20.23 -7.36 8.47
CA ARG A 444 -21.61 -7.59 8.90
C ARG A 444 -22.04 -9.06 8.75
N LEU A 445 -21.43 -9.79 7.83
CA LEU A 445 -21.70 -11.20 7.61
C LEU A 445 -21.09 -12.10 8.68
N ASP A 446 -21.74 -13.23 8.97
CA ASP A 446 -21.11 -14.34 9.68
C ASP A 446 -20.16 -15.09 8.73
N TRP A 447 -18.88 -15.21 9.08
CA TRP A 447 -17.91 -15.90 8.22
C TRP A 447 -18.07 -17.41 8.27
N LEU A 448 -18.65 -17.95 9.34
CA LEU A 448 -18.91 -19.40 9.46
C LEU A 448 -20.00 -19.85 8.48
N SER A 449 -20.93 -18.97 8.11
CA SER A 449 -21.94 -19.29 7.11
C SER A 449 -21.38 -19.25 5.68
N ILE A 450 -20.39 -18.40 5.41
CA ILE A 450 -19.77 -18.27 4.08
C ILE A 450 -18.68 -19.33 3.84
N CYS A 451 -17.91 -19.64 4.88
CA CYS A 451 -16.85 -20.66 4.84
C CYS A 451 -17.01 -21.61 6.04
N PRO A 452 -18.03 -22.50 6.04
CA PRO A 452 -18.29 -23.40 7.16
C PRO A 452 -17.18 -24.44 7.36
N PRO A 453 -16.91 -24.88 8.60
CA PRO A 453 -15.90 -25.89 8.90
C PRO A 453 -16.25 -27.29 8.36
N THR A 454 -17.53 -27.63 8.29
CA THR A 454 -18.11 -28.90 7.83
C THR A 454 -19.36 -28.66 6.98
N GLY A 455 -19.67 -29.55 6.03
CA GLY A 455 -20.74 -29.42 5.03
C GLY A 455 -22.17 -29.48 5.57
N THR A 456 -22.55 -28.51 6.41
CA THR A 456 -23.94 -28.31 6.82
C THR A 456 -24.53 -27.12 6.07
N GLY A 457 -25.54 -27.39 5.24
CA GLY A 457 -26.29 -26.38 4.50
C GLY A 457 -26.72 -25.23 5.38
N VAL A 458 -26.35 -24.03 4.92
CA VAL A 458 -26.61 -22.79 5.62
C VAL A 458 -27.94 -22.24 5.10
N LYS A 459 -28.92 -22.09 5.99
CA LYS A 459 -30.02 -21.13 5.78
C LYS A 459 -29.54 -19.75 6.17
N HIS A 460 -29.66 -18.78 5.27
CA HIS A 460 -29.57 -17.36 5.61
C HIS A 460 -30.57 -17.02 6.73
N GLN A 461 -30.08 -16.77 7.95
CA GLN A 461 -30.82 -15.99 8.95
C GLN A 461 -30.10 -14.66 9.13
N ALA A 462 -30.42 -13.72 8.25
CA ALA A 462 -30.27 -12.31 8.58
C ALA A 462 -31.41 -11.96 9.55
N ASP A 463 -31.10 -11.32 10.66
CA ASP A 463 -32.06 -10.84 11.66
C ASP A 463 -32.82 -9.58 11.18
N ASP A 464 -33.05 -9.46 9.86
CA ASP A 464 -33.75 -8.33 9.27
C ASP A 464 -34.72 -8.82 8.18
N LEU A 465 -36.01 -8.69 8.49
CA LEU A 465 -37.16 -9.25 7.78
C LEU A 465 -37.41 -8.70 6.36
N PHE A 466 -36.50 -7.89 5.80
CA PHE A 466 -36.76 -7.14 4.56
C PHE A 466 -35.63 -7.05 3.52
N HIS A 467 -34.47 -7.70 3.71
CA HIS A 467 -33.35 -7.58 2.74
C HIS A 467 -32.56 -8.88 2.47
N ALA A 468 -33.25 -9.99 2.16
CA ALA A 468 -32.60 -11.16 1.54
C ALA A 468 -32.77 -11.13 0.01
N PRO A 469 -31.70 -11.14 -0.81
CA PRO A 469 -31.81 -11.40 -2.24
C PRO A 469 -32.32 -12.83 -2.47
N LEU A 470 -33.44 -12.98 -3.17
CA LEU A 470 -34.21 -14.22 -3.30
C LEU A 470 -33.59 -15.33 -4.18
N ASN A 471 -32.33 -15.26 -4.60
CA ASN A 471 -31.71 -16.30 -5.44
C ASN A 471 -30.18 -16.33 -5.32
N GLN A 472 -29.64 -16.88 -4.22
CA GLN A 472 -28.27 -17.40 -4.20
C GLN A 472 -28.35 -18.93 -4.04
N ALA A 473 -27.76 -19.66 -4.98
CA ALA A 473 -27.68 -21.11 -4.91
C ALA A 473 -26.75 -21.50 -3.74
N GLU A 474 -27.33 -22.09 -2.69
CA GLU A 474 -26.62 -22.65 -1.54
C GLU A 474 -25.89 -23.94 -1.96
N ILE A 475 -24.61 -24.08 -1.61
CA ILE A 475 -23.79 -25.27 -1.94
C ILE A 475 -23.21 -25.85 -0.66
N ASP A 476 -23.45 -27.14 -0.46
CA ASP A 476 -22.83 -27.93 0.58
C ASP A 476 -21.41 -28.37 0.20
N PHE A 477 -20.48 -28.28 1.15
CA PHE A 477 -19.12 -28.79 0.97
C PHE A 477 -19.07 -30.30 1.17
N GLU A 478 -18.57 -31.04 0.18
CA GLU A 478 -18.46 -32.52 0.27
C GLU A 478 -17.25 -33.01 1.10
N ASN A 479 -16.28 -32.14 1.41
CA ASN A 479 -14.98 -32.55 1.97
C ASN A 479 -14.78 -32.13 3.43
N GLU A 480 -15.29 -32.93 4.37
CA GLU A 480 -15.03 -32.73 5.82
C GLU A 480 -13.53 -32.90 6.19
N GLY A 481 -13.10 -32.11 7.19
CA GLY A 481 -11.78 -32.22 7.83
C GLY A 481 -10.63 -31.50 7.12
N GLY A 482 -10.91 -30.44 6.35
CA GLY A 482 -9.92 -29.66 5.60
C GLY A 482 -9.31 -28.47 6.36
N GLU A 483 -8.11 -28.06 5.96
CA GLU A 483 -7.40 -26.87 6.47
C GLU A 483 -8.02 -25.58 5.90
N THR A 484 -8.14 -24.53 6.71
CA THR A 484 -8.62 -23.21 6.24
C THR A 484 -7.56 -22.13 6.39
N TYR A 485 -7.24 -21.48 5.29
CA TYR A 485 -6.32 -20.35 5.22
C TYR A 485 -7.09 -19.08 4.85
N ILE A 486 -7.04 -18.08 5.73
CA ILE A 486 -7.66 -16.78 5.50
C ILE A 486 -6.55 -15.82 5.03
N CYS A 487 -6.74 -15.15 3.91
CA CYS A 487 -5.76 -14.20 3.39
C CYS A 487 -6.45 -12.97 2.81
N GLY A 488 -5.71 -11.91 2.57
CA GLY A 488 -6.23 -10.79 1.79
C GLY A 488 -5.51 -9.48 2.06
N ASN A 489 -5.98 -8.46 1.37
CA ASN A 489 -5.55 -7.08 1.54
C ASN A 489 -6.77 -6.19 1.85
N PRO A 490 -7.29 -6.20 3.09
CA PRO A 490 -8.49 -5.44 3.43
C PRO A 490 -8.23 -3.92 3.42
N PRO A 491 -9.26 -3.08 3.33
CA PRO A 491 -9.10 -1.62 3.24
C PRO A 491 -8.49 -1.00 4.51
N TYR A 492 -7.59 -0.01 4.35
CA TYR A 492 -6.99 0.74 5.46
C TYR A 492 -7.49 2.18 5.52
N LEU A 493 -8.12 2.56 6.62
CA LEU A 493 -8.64 3.91 6.84
C LEU A 493 -8.50 4.30 8.32
N GLY A 494 -7.65 5.29 8.55
CA GLY A 494 -7.47 5.90 9.88
C GLY A 494 -8.73 6.63 10.35
N SER A 495 -8.83 6.91 11.65
CA SER A 495 -10.06 7.41 12.29
C SER A 495 -10.64 8.71 11.73
N GLN A 496 -9.81 9.55 11.13
CA GLN A 496 -10.25 10.82 10.55
C GLN A 496 -10.81 10.68 9.13
N TRP A 497 -10.60 9.55 8.47
CA TRP A 497 -10.93 9.33 7.07
C TRP A 497 -12.09 8.35 6.86
N ARG A 498 -12.59 7.72 7.93
CA ARG A 498 -13.73 6.82 7.85
C ARG A 498 -15.05 7.59 7.72
N ASN A 499 -15.95 7.05 6.92
CA ASN A 499 -17.33 7.51 6.84
C ASN A 499 -18.19 6.93 7.99
N SER A 500 -19.47 7.32 8.05
CA SER A 500 -20.40 6.86 9.10
C SER A 500 -20.64 5.35 9.08
N GLU A 501 -20.82 4.76 7.90
CA GLU A 501 -21.07 3.32 7.75
C GLU A 501 -19.88 2.47 8.23
N GLN A 502 -18.66 2.88 7.87
CA GLN A 502 -17.43 2.25 8.33
C GLN A 502 -17.23 2.42 9.84
N GLN A 503 -17.66 3.56 10.41
CA GLN A 503 -17.64 3.74 11.86
C GLN A 503 -18.69 2.84 12.55
N GLU A 504 -19.87 2.64 11.97
CA GLU A 504 -20.85 1.68 12.47
C GLU A 504 -20.32 0.24 12.44
N ASP A 505 -19.60 -0.16 11.40
CA ASP A 505 -18.97 -1.47 11.32
C ASP A 505 -17.93 -1.67 12.44
N MET A 506 -17.09 -0.66 12.69
CA MET A 506 -16.15 -0.65 13.83
C MET A 506 -16.90 -0.78 15.16
N ASP A 507 -17.98 -0.02 15.34
CA ASP A 507 -18.79 -0.01 16.57
C ASP A 507 -19.44 -1.39 16.79
N ARG A 508 -19.94 -2.06 15.74
CA ARG A 508 -20.48 -3.43 15.83
C ARG A 508 -19.45 -4.45 16.31
N ILE A 509 -18.21 -4.37 15.82
CA ILE A 509 -17.16 -5.34 16.16
C ILE A 509 -16.54 -5.05 17.53
N PHE A 510 -16.23 -3.79 17.83
CA PHE A 510 -15.37 -3.44 18.96
C PHE A 510 -16.11 -2.86 20.17
N SER A 511 -17.26 -2.22 20.01
CA SER A 511 -17.98 -1.63 21.15
C SER A 511 -18.39 -2.64 22.24
N PRO A 512 -18.72 -3.91 21.93
CA PRO A 512 -18.97 -4.92 22.96
C PRO A 512 -17.69 -5.36 23.69
N LEU A 513 -16.52 -5.13 23.09
CA LEU A 513 -15.23 -5.65 23.57
C LEU A 513 -14.42 -4.60 24.35
N THR A 514 -14.48 -3.33 23.94
CA THR A 514 -13.70 -2.25 24.55
C THR A 514 -14.32 -0.89 24.29
N LYS A 515 -14.04 0.07 25.18
CA LYS A 515 -14.39 1.49 24.98
C LYS A 515 -13.35 2.25 24.16
N SER A 516 -12.15 1.68 23.98
CA SER A 516 -10.99 2.33 23.38
C SER A 516 -10.64 1.68 22.04
N TYR A 517 -11.43 1.94 21.01
CA TYR A 517 -11.21 1.41 19.65
C TYR A 517 -11.40 2.45 18.54
N ARG A 518 -11.96 3.63 18.83
CA ARG A 518 -12.29 4.62 17.79
C ARG A 518 -11.08 5.14 17.01
N ASP A 519 -9.86 5.02 17.56
CA ASP A 519 -8.62 5.39 16.87
C ASP A 519 -7.94 4.24 16.11
N LEU A 520 -8.48 3.00 16.20
CA LEU A 520 -7.99 1.88 15.39
C LEU A 520 -8.18 2.18 13.91
N ASP A 521 -7.26 1.68 13.09
CA ASP A 521 -7.46 1.65 11.65
C ASP A 521 -8.56 0.64 11.28
N TYR A 522 -9.29 0.90 10.21
CA TYR A 522 -10.40 0.05 9.75
C TYR A 522 -9.98 -1.41 9.49
N VAL A 523 -8.75 -1.64 9.04
CA VAL A 523 -8.21 -2.99 8.80
C VAL A 523 -8.17 -3.86 10.06
N ALA A 524 -8.18 -3.26 11.26
CA ALA A 524 -8.22 -3.98 12.53
C ALA A 524 -9.47 -4.88 12.67
N CYS A 525 -10.57 -4.53 12.00
CA CYS A 525 -11.79 -5.34 11.96
C CYS A 525 -11.53 -6.76 11.44
N TRP A 526 -10.73 -6.91 10.39
CA TRP A 526 -10.45 -8.20 9.76
C TRP A 526 -9.58 -9.10 10.64
N PHE A 527 -8.58 -8.55 11.34
CA PHE A 527 -7.86 -9.30 12.37
C PHE A 527 -8.80 -9.82 13.45
N MET A 528 -9.77 -8.99 13.85
CA MET A 528 -10.70 -9.38 14.90
C MET A 528 -11.70 -10.46 14.45
N LYS A 529 -12.26 -10.32 13.24
CA LYS A 529 -13.15 -11.31 12.61
C LYS A 529 -12.44 -12.63 12.34
N ALA A 530 -11.19 -12.61 11.88
CA ALA A 530 -10.39 -13.81 11.69
C ALA A 530 -10.11 -14.53 13.03
N ALA A 531 -9.76 -13.78 14.08
CA ALA A 531 -9.58 -14.34 15.41
C ALA A 531 -10.88 -14.94 15.97
N GLN A 532 -12.05 -14.33 15.71
CA GLN A 532 -13.36 -14.88 16.09
C GLN A 532 -13.69 -16.17 15.32
N TYR A 533 -13.50 -16.17 14.01
CA TYR A 533 -13.69 -17.35 13.16
C TYR A 533 -12.79 -18.52 13.62
N ASN A 534 -11.54 -18.22 14.01
CA ASN A 534 -10.58 -19.20 14.49
C ASN A 534 -11.01 -19.94 15.78
N GLN A 535 -11.88 -19.33 16.60
CA GLN A 535 -12.38 -19.97 17.82
C GLN A 535 -13.23 -21.21 17.53
N THR A 536 -13.80 -21.29 16.34
CA THR A 536 -14.64 -22.41 15.89
C THR A 536 -13.90 -23.28 14.87
N VAL A 537 -13.08 -22.68 13.99
CA VAL A 537 -12.38 -23.37 12.91
C VAL A 537 -10.88 -23.24 13.09
N ASN A 538 -10.16 -24.37 13.23
CA ASN A 538 -8.69 -24.33 13.23
C ASN A 538 -8.20 -23.80 11.86
N SER A 539 -7.83 -22.52 11.85
CA SER A 539 -7.47 -21.78 10.66
C SER A 539 -6.16 -21.00 10.88
N LYS A 540 -5.56 -20.54 9.80
CA LYS A 540 -4.46 -19.57 9.86
C LYS A 540 -4.87 -18.37 9.03
N ALA A 541 -4.65 -17.17 9.53
CA ALA A 541 -5.00 -15.95 8.82
C ALA A 541 -3.75 -15.10 8.58
N ALA A 542 -3.64 -14.45 7.43
CA ALA A 542 -2.61 -13.45 7.17
C ALA A 542 -3.14 -12.30 6.34
N PHE A 543 -2.95 -11.08 6.84
CA PHE A 543 -3.42 -9.88 6.15
C PHE A 543 -2.28 -8.91 5.88
N VAL A 544 -2.36 -8.26 4.72
CA VAL A 544 -1.65 -6.99 4.49
C VAL A 544 -2.38 -5.90 5.28
N ALA A 545 -1.64 -5.05 5.99
CA ALA A 545 -2.22 -3.98 6.79
C ALA A 545 -1.31 -2.75 6.84
N THR A 546 -1.87 -1.59 7.18
CA THR A 546 -1.06 -0.43 7.56
C THR A 546 -0.17 -0.75 8.75
N LYS A 547 1.09 -0.31 8.74
CA LYS A 547 2.01 -0.51 9.88
C LYS A 547 1.49 0.04 11.21
N SER A 548 0.54 0.98 11.17
CA SER A 548 -0.08 1.57 12.35
C SER A 548 -0.71 0.53 13.28
N VAL A 549 -1.20 -0.62 12.79
CA VAL A 549 -1.76 -1.66 13.68
C VAL A 549 -0.70 -2.31 14.59
N CYS A 550 0.58 -2.18 14.24
CA CYS A 550 1.73 -2.65 15.03
C CYS A 550 2.56 -1.50 15.62
N GLN A 551 2.02 -0.26 15.64
CA GLN A 551 2.73 0.92 16.14
C GLN A 551 1.84 1.79 17.03
N GLY A 552 2.47 2.54 17.94
CA GLY A 552 1.79 3.56 18.72
C GLY A 552 0.63 3.05 19.58
N ILE A 553 -0.43 3.86 19.66
CA ILE A 553 -1.58 3.59 20.53
C ILE A 553 -2.43 2.41 20.06
N GLN A 554 -2.41 2.09 18.76
CA GLN A 554 -3.26 1.02 18.21
C GLN A 554 -2.83 -0.35 18.73
N VAL A 555 -1.55 -0.52 19.08
CA VAL A 555 -1.03 -1.78 19.62
C VAL A 555 -1.78 -2.18 20.89
N ALA A 556 -1.97 -1.22 21.81
CA ALA A 556 -2.70 -1.42 23.05
C ALA A 556 -4.22 -1.49 22.89
N MET A 557 -4.75 -1.17 21.71
CA MET A 557 -6.19 -1.25 21.42
C MET A 557 -6.56 -2.60 20.77
N LEU A 558 -5.74 -3.10 19.83
CA LEU A 558 -6.04 -4.30 19.04
C LEU A 558 -5.48 -5.58 19.65
N TRP A 559 -4.16 -5.65 19.87
CA TRP A 559 -3.49 -6.92 20.17
C TRP A 559 -3.92 -7.59 21.48
N PRO A 560 -4.29 -6.87 22.57
CA PRO A 560 -4.86 -7.54 23.74
C PRO A 560 -6.10 -8.36 23.40
N LEU A 561 -6.97 -7.86 22.50
CA LEU A 561 -8.21 -8.52 22.09
C LEU A 561 -7.95 -9.73 21.19
N VAL A 562 -6.94 -9.64 20.33
CA VAL A 562 -6.53 -10.73 19.44
C VAL A 562 -5.87 -11.85 20.26
N PHE A 563 -4.89 -11.50 21.10
CA PHE A 563 -4.17 -12.47 21.94
C PHE A 563 -5.06 -13.12 23.00
N SER A 564 -6.03 -12.40 23.57
CA SER A 564 -6.97 -12.98 24.55
C SER A 564 -7.87 -14.08 23.97
N ARG A 565 -7.91 -14.22 22.64
CA ARG A 565 -8.61 -15.30 21.93
C ARG A 565 -7.72 -16.47 21.57
N GLY A 566 -6.53 -16.55 22.15
CA GLY A 566 -5.57 -17.63 21.90
C GLY A 566 -4.78 -17.47 20.61
N MET A 567 -4.89 -16.33 19.92
CA MET A 567 -4.13 -16.08 18.70
C MET A 567 -2.68 -15.67 19.03
N HIS A 568 -1.77 -16.06 18.15
CA HIS A 568 -0.36 -15.69 18.18
C HIS A 568 0.11 -15.29 16.78
N ILE A 569 1.08 -14.38 16.70
CA ILE A 569 1.73 -14.05 15.42
C ILE A 569 2.73 -15.16 15.09
N PHE A 570 2.53 -15.89 14.00
CA PHE A 570 3.40 -17.00 13.58
C PHE A 570 4.36 -16.62 12.44
N PHE A 571 4.00 -15.61 11.64
CA PHE A 571 4.95 -14.92 10.79
C PHE A 571 4.57 -13.44 10.62
N ALA A 572 5.54 -12.61 10.25
CA ALA A 572 5.26 -11.23 9.85
C ALA A 572 6.33 -10.65 8.92
N TYR A 573 5.94 -9.72 8.07
CA TYR A 573 6.86 -8.81 7.38
C TYR A 573 6.86 -7.47 8.09
N ARG A 574 8.07 -6.97 8.42
CA ARG A 574 8.28 -5.62 8.93
C ARG A 574 7.90 -4.56 7.90
N PRO A 575 7.72 -3.30 8.33
CA PRO A 575 7.24 -2.23 7.45
C PRO A 575 8.03 -2.12 6.14
N PHE A 576 7.35 -2.29 4.99
CA PHE A 576 7.92 -2.11 3.66
C PHE A 576 7.04 -1.20 2.80
N GLN A 577 7.63 -0.59 1.76
CA GLN A 577 6.90 0.27 0.84
C GLN A 577 6.01 -0.58 -0.08
N TRP A 578 4.71 -0.33 -0.02
CA TRP A 578 3.74 -0.95 -0.92
C TRP A 578 3.70 -0.19 -2.23
N GLN A 579 4.44 -0.69 -3.23
CA GLN A 579 4.41 -0.15 -4.59
C GLN A 579 3.31 -0.85 -5.40
N ASN A 580 2.34 -0.06 -5.89
CA ASN A 580 1.43 -0.46 -6.97
C ASN A 580 1.91 0.26 -8.25
N LEU A 581 1.71 -0.36 -9.41
CA LEU A 581 1.92 0.20 -10.75
C LEU A 581 0.98 1.38 -11.11
N ALA A 582 0.10 1.81 -10.20
CA ALA A 582 -0.90 2.87 -10.43
C ALA A 582 -0.35 4.32 -10.36
N LYS A 583 -1.07 5.24 -11.01
CA LYS A 583 -0.74 6.65 -11.34
C LYS A 583 -0.19 7.52 -10.19
N SER A 584 -0.55 7.22 -8.95
CA SER A 584 -0.27 8.07 -7.78
C SER A 584 0.56 7.30 -6.76
N ASN A 585 1.85 7.13 -7.08
CA ASN A 585 2.88 6.37 -6.35
C ASN A 585 3.18 6.88 -4.91
N ALA A 586 2.17 7.35 -4.18
CA ALA A 586 2.21 7.59 -2.75
C ALA A 586 2.27 6.23 -2.04
N GLY A 587 3.47 5.66 -1.97
CA GLY A 587 3.72 4.39 -1.30
C GLY A 587 3.17 4.43 0.13
N VAL A 588 2.18 3.59 0.40
CA VAL A 588 1.74 3.28 1.76
C VAL A 588 2.77 2.33 2.34
N THR A 589 3.22 2.55 3.58
CA THR A 589 4.05 1.56 4.26
C THR A 589 3.17 0.50 4.90
N CYS A 590 3.26 -0.73 4.41
CA CYS A 590 2.46 -1.85 4.89
C CYS A 590 3.30 -2.82 5.73
N VAL A 591 2.61 -3.62 6.51
CA VAL A 591 3.11 -4.85 7.16
C VAL A 591 2.28 -6.02 6.65
N ILE A 592 2.81 -7.23 6.78
CA ILE A 592 2.03 -8.47 6.63
C ILE A 592 2.09 -9.18 7.97
N VAL A 593 0.94 -9.59 8.51
CA VAL A 593 0.91 -10.26 9.82
C VAL A 593 0.06 -11.52 9.75
N GLY A 594 0.71 -12.66 10.00
CA GLY A 594 0.06 -13.96 10.10
C GLY A 594 -0.28 -14.32 11.53
N ILE A 595 -1.55 -14.62 11.81
CA ILE A 595 -2.06 -15.05 13.11
C ILE A 595 -2.61 -16.49 13.06
N SER A 596 -2.39 -17.25 14.13
CA SER A 596 -2.94 -18.60 14.32
C SER A 596 -3.08 -18.90 15.81
N SER A 597 -3.96 -19.84 16.18
CA SER A 597 -4.00 -20.42 17.52
C SER A 597 -3.00 -21.56 17.74
N GLU A 598 -2.35 -22.04 16.68
CA GLU A 598 -1.32 -23.08 16.79
C GLU A 598 -0.05 -22.51 17.42
N VAL A 599 0.40 -23.14 18.50
CA VAL A 599 1.65 -22.78 19.20
C VAL A 599 2.81 -23.51 18.52
N GLY A 600 3.21 -23.03 17.34
CA GLY A 600 4.45 -23.46 16.69
C GLY A 600 5.69 -22.99 17.44
N SER A 601 6.75 -23.81 17.46
CA SER A 601 8.03 -23.48 18.11
C SER A 601 8.90 -22.51 17.30
N ASP A 602 8.72 -22.49 15.97
CA ASP A 602 9.50 -21.66 15.04
C ASP A 602 8.58 -20.69 14.29
N ARG A 603 8.84 -19.39 14.47
CA ARG A 603 8.13 -18.29 13.83
C ARG A 603 9.07 -17.51 12.93
N ARG A 604 8.53 -16.97 11.83
CA ARG A 604 9.32 -16.31 10.78
C ARG A 604 9.05 -14.81 10.74
N LEU A 605 10.05 -13.99 11.02
CA LEU A 605 9.98 -12.54 10.90
C LEU A 605 10.85 -12.10 9.71
N PHE A 606 10.25 -11.42 8.74
CA PHE A 606 10.93 -10.95 7.54
C PHE A 606 11.24 -9.45 7.67
N ASP A 607 12.49 -9.08 7.44
CA ASP A 607 12.98 -7.69 7.40
C ASP A 607 13.71 -7.45 6.07
N GLY A 608 13.00 -6.85 5.11
CA GLY A 608 13.44 -6.87 3.70
C GLY A 608 13.53 -8.31 3.19
N ASP A 609 14.71 -8.68 2.70
CA ASP A 609 15.01 -10.03 2.19
C ASP A 609 15.57 -10.97 3.26
N VAL A 610 15.69 -10.51 4.51
CA VAL A 610 16.24 -11.30 5.61
C VAL A 610 15.13 -12.00 6.38
N GLU A 611 15.20 -13.32 6.48
CA GLU A 611 14.35 -14.13 7.37
C GLU A 611 15.03 -14.29 8.75
N ILE A 612 14.30 -13.92 9.81
CA ILE A 612 14.69 -14.09 11.20
C ILE A 612 13.78 -15.15 11.83
N ARG A 613 14.36 -16.27 12.29
CA ARG A 613 13.64 -17.29 13.04
C ARG A 613 13.65 -16.99 14.54
N THR A 614 12.48 -17.02 15.16
CA THR A 614 12.31 -16.70 16.58
C THR A 614 11.22 -17.54 17.24
N LYS A 615 11.28 -17.66 18.56
CA LYS A 615 10.28 -18.36 19.37
C LYS A 615 8.99 -17.56 19.54
N ASN A 616 9.06 -16.23 19.48
CA ASN A 616 7.91 -15.35 19.61
C ASN A 616 8.08 -14.10 18.75
N ILE A 617 6.98 -13.66 18.13
CA ILE A 617 6.87 -12.36 17.47
C ILE A 617 5.87 -11.55 18.30
N GLY A 618 6.35 -10.45 18.89
CA GLY A 618 5.51 -9.54 19.66
C GLY A 618 4.67 -8.62 18.77
N PRO A 619 3.74 -7.84 19.36
CA PRO A 619 2.80 -7.00 18.62
C PRO A 619 3.44 -5.79 17.91
N TYR A 620 4.72 -5.52 18.20
CA TYR A 620 5.54 -4.51 17.51
C TYR A 620 6.42 -5.11 16.38
N LEU A 621 6.18 -6.37 15.99
CA LEU A 621 6.93 -7.11 14.96
C LEU A 621 8.43 -7.21 15.26
N ILE A 622 8.72 -7.55 16.52
CA ILE A 622 10.05 -7.72 17.09
C ILE A 622 10.15 -9.10 17.75
N PRO A 623 11.32 -9.76 17.73
CA PRO A 623 11.50 -11.13 18.20
C PRO A 623 11.58 -11.21 19.74
N MET A 624 10.52 -10.78 20.43
CA MET A 624 10.43 -10.76 21.89
C MET A 624 9.01 -11.08 22.37
N SER A 625 8.78 -11.04 23.69
CA SER A 625 7.50 -11.36 24.34
C SER A 625 6.34 -10.43 23.94
N ASN A 626 5.10 -10.84 24.26
CA ASN A 626 3.87 -10.09 23.96
C ASN A 626 3.62 -8.91 24.92
N VAL A 627 4.67 -8.20 25.34
CA VAL A 627 4.52 -7.03 26.22
C VAL A 627 3.88 -5.89 25.42
N ILE A 628 2.90 -5.24 26.03
CA ILE A 628 2.11 -4.16 25.42
C ILE A 628 2.31 -2.88 26.22
N ILE A 629 2.72 -1.83 25.51
CA ILE A 629 2.93 -0.50 26.10
C ILE A 629 1.63 0.28 26.03
N HIS A 630 1.12 0.69 27.20
CA HIS A 630 -0.09 1.48 27.31
C HIS A 630 0.27 2.95 27.43
N LYS A 631 -0.44 3.82 26.70
CA LYS A 631 -0.23 5.28 26.82
C LYS A 631 -0.43 5.72 28.27
N SER A 632 0.44 6.59 28.76
CA SER A 632 0.30 7.23 30.06
C SER A 632 0.21 8.74 29.90
N SER A 633 -0.74 9.38 30.58
CA SER A 633 -0.90 10.84 30.57
C SER A 633 0.10 11.57 31.48
N SER A 634 0.82 10.83 32.32
CA SER A 634 1.88 11.36 33.18
C SER A 634 3.08 10.40 33.26
N PRO A 635 4.30 10.87 33.48
CA PRO A 635 5.47 10.01 33.63
C PRO A 635 5.30 9.00 34.78
N GLN A 636 5.50 7.71 34.50
CA GLN A 636 5.46 6.63 35.51
C GLN A 636 6.85 6.24 36.04
N ASN A 637 7.88 6.89 35.52
CA ASN A 637 9.30 6.53 35.59
C ASN A 637 10.13 7.52 36.44
N GLY A 638 9.48 8.47 37.12
CA GLY A 638 10.15 9.50 37.92
C GLY A 638 10.79 10.62 37.11
N LEU A 639 10.61 10.65 35.78
CA LEU A 639 11.01 11.77 34.93
C LEU A 639 10.05 12.95 35.09
N PRO A 640 10.49 14.20 34.79
CA PRO A 640 9.62 15.37 34.80
C PRO A 640 8.52 15.27 33.75
N VAL A 641 7.45 16.05 33.95
CA VAL A 641 6.35 16.14 32.97
C VAL A 641 6.88 16.72 31.66
N MET A 642 6.61 16.01 30.57
CA MET A 642 6.84 16.48 29.22
C MET A 642 5.49 16.71 28.54
N ASP A 643 5.26 17.92 28.06
CA ASP A 643 4.04 18.31 27.34
C ASP A 643 4.34 18.55 25.85
N TYR A 644 3.30 18.85 25.08
CA TYR A 644 3.49 19.45 23.76
C TYR A 644 3.73 20.96 23.90
N GLY A 645 4.43 21.56 22.95
CA GLY A 645 4.53 23.01 22.89
C GLY A 645 3.19 23.69 22.58
N ASN A 646 3.25 25.00 22.41
CA ASN A 646 2.09 25.87 22.33
C ASN A 646 1.38 25.74 20.98
N LYS A 647 0.05 25.55 21.00
CA LYS A 647 -0.79 25.38 19.80
C LYS A 647 -1.64 26.63 19.56
N PRO A 648 -1.43 27.35 18.43
CA PRO A 648 -2.13 28.60 18.19
C PRO A 648 -3.58 28.42 17.69
N SER A 649 -3.85 27.51 16.73
CA SER A 649 -5.15 27.41 16.03
C SER A 649 -5.70 28.78 15.59
N ASP A 650 -4.89 29.49 14.81
CA ASP A 650 -5.00 30.92 14.55
C ASP A 650 -5.10 31.27 13.06
N GLY A 651 -5.14 30.27 12.18
CA GLY A 651 -5.09 30.48 10.72
C GLY A 651 -3.75 31.06 10.22
N GLY A 652 -2.70 31.06 11.05
CA GLY A 652 -1.41 31.68 10.75
C GLY A 652 -1.35 33.19 11.06
N HIS A 653 -2.33 33.76 11.75
CA HIS A 653 -2.37 35.21 12.02
C HIS A 653 -1.53 35.65 13.23
N LEU A 654 -1.22 34.77 14.18
CA LEU A 654 -0.37 35.07 15.36
C LEU A 654 1.10 34.69 15.15
N ILE A 655 1.43 33.99 14.06
CA ILE A 655 2.79 33.62 13.70
C ILE A 655 3.28 34.57 12.61
N LEU A 656 4.49 35.09 12.77
CA LEU A 656 5.07 36.11 11.90
C LEU A 656 6.45 35.69 11.41
N ASP A 657 6.78 36.09 10.19
CA ASP A 657 8.15 36.10 9.71
C ASP A 657 8.94 37.33 10.19
N LYS A 658 10.24 37.34 9.92
CA LYS A 658 11.13 38.44 10.34
C LYS A 658 10.75 39.77 9.71
N ALA A 659 10.38 39.78 8.44
CA ALA A 659 10.04 41.01 7.71
C ALA A 659 8.70 41.61 8.19
N GLU A 660 7.74 40.78 8.56
CA GLU A 660 6.49 41.20 9.20
C GLU A 660 6.74 41.84 10.57
N VAL A 661 7.62 41.24 11.39
CA VAL A 661 8.02 41.82 12.67
C VAL A 661 8.76 43.14 12.48
N ASP A 662 9.69 43.22 11.53
CA ASP A 662 10.44 44.46 11.28
C ASP A 662 9.51 45.60 10.89
N ARG A 663 8.56 45.37 9.96
CA ARG A 663 7.52 46.36 9.62
C ARG A 663 6.63 46.74 10.80
N LEU A 664 6.29 45.78 11.66
CA LEU A 664 5.47 46.02 12.85
C LEU A 664 6.22 46.90 13.86
N LEU A 665 7.50 46.62 14.11
CA LEU A 665 8.32 47.37 15.05
C LEU A 665 8.72 48.75 14.53
N GLU A 666 8.95 48.91 13.22
CA GLU A 666 9.21 50.20 12.59
C GLU A 666 8.01 51.15 12.73
N SER A 667 6.81 50.65 12.47
CA SER A 667 5.58 51.45 12.53
C SER A 667 5.03 51.62 13.95
N HIS A 668 5.22 50.63 14.82
CA HIS A 668 4.68 50.60 16.18
C HIS A 668 5.70 50.00 17.16
N PRO A 669 6.72 50.75 17.59
CA PRO A 669 7.78 50.24 18.48
C PRO A 669 7.27 49.63 19.80
N ALA A 670 6.14 50.13 20.32
CA ALA A 670 5.49 49.61 21.52
C ALA A 670 4.99 48.15 21.38
N SER A 671 4.91 47.62 20.17
CA SER A 671 4.56 46.21 19.92
C SER A 671 5.65 45.22 20.35
N ALA A 672 6.88 45.69 20.57
CA ALA A 672 8.03 44.85 20.93
C ALA A 672 7.77 43.94 22.15
N GLN A 673 6.99 44.42 23.13
CA GLN A 673 6.66 43.65 24.33
C GLN A 673 5.83 42.39 24.04
N PHE A 674 5.07 42.38 22.93
CA PHE A 674 4.21 41.27 22.52
C PHE A 674 4.89 40.29 21.56
N VAL A 675 6.11 40.60 21.09
CA VAL A 675 6.83 39.74 20.14
C VAL A 675 7.75 38.79 20.91
N ARG A 676 7.65 37.50 20.59
CA ARG A 676 8.54 36.44 21.08
C ARG A 676 9.07 35.59 19.92
N LYS A 677 10.23 34.96 20.10
CA LYS A 677 10.70 33.95 19.14
C LYS A 677 9.77 32.74 19.18
N TYR A 678 9.60 32.07 18.05
CA TYR A 678 8.75 30.91 17.92
C TYR A 678 9.47 29.81 17.16
N VAL A 679 9.61 28.64 17.80
CA VAL A 679 10.42 27.53 17.29
C VAL A 679 9.58 26.25 17.24
N GLY A 680 9.41 25.69 16.04
CA GLY A 680 8.92 24.33 15.84
C GLY A 680 10.03 23.37 15.41
N ALA A 681 9.63 22.17 14.99
CA ALA A 681 10.56 21.12 14.56
C ALA A 681 11.52 21.58 13.45
N GLN A 682 11.00 22.27 12.44
CA GLN A 682 11.79 22.75 11.30
C GLN A 682 12.71 23.89 11.71
N GLU A 683 12.19 24.86 12.47
CA GLU A 683 12.97 26.00 12.96
C GLU A 683 14.15 25.51 13.80
N PHE A 684 13.89 24.60 14.75
CA PHE A 684 14.92 24.04 15.62
C PHE A 684 15.99 23.29 14.83
N THR A 685 15.58 22.38 13.94
CA THR A 685 16.55 21.55 13.20
C THR A 685 17.42 22.37 12.25
N LYS A 686 16.88 23.46 11.67
CA LYS A 686 17.62 24.36 10.77
C LYS A 686 18.30 25.53 11.50
N SER A 687 18.31 25.55 12.83
CA SER A 687 18.85 26.66 13.64
C SER A 687 18.28 28.03 13.24
N THR A 688 16.99 28.07 12.92
CA THR A 688 16.23 29.30 12.57
C THR A 688 15.11 29.53 13.58
N PHE A 689 14.40 30.64 13.46
CA PHE A 689 13.19 30.89 14.24
C PHE A 689 12.21 31.74 13.45
N ARG A 690 10.92 31.60 13.77
CA ARG A 690 9.89 32.58 13.44
C ARG A 690 9.60 33.44 14.67
N TYR A 691 8.58 34.27 14.57
CA TYR A 691 8.08 35.05 15.69
C TYR A 691 6.62 34.74 15.94
N CYS A 692 6.15 35.02 17.15
CA CYS A 692 4.74 35.03 17.45
C CYS A 692 4.35 36.24 18.27
N LEU A 693 3.07 36.62 18.16
CA LEU A 693 2.43 37.52 19.12
C LEU A 693 2.04 36.72 20.36
N TRP A 694 2.75 36.98 21.46
CA TRP A 694 2.46 36.42 22.79
C TRP A 694 1.83 37.51 23.65
N ILE A 695 0.50 37.48 23.76
CA ILE A 695 -0.30 38.53 24.42
C ILE A 695 -1.06 37.90 25.58
N GLU A 696 -0.71 38.29 26.80
CA GLU A 696 -1.42 37.93 28.02
C GLU A 696 -2.69 38.78 28.19
N ASP A 697 -3.64 38.30 29.01
CA ASP A 697 -4.93 38.98 29.23
C ASP A 697 -4.77 40.43 29.71
N SER A 698 -3.73 40.70 30.51
CA SER A 698 -3.39 42.05 31.00
C SER A 698 -2.92 43.00 29.89
N GLY A 699 -2.25 42.48 28.85
CA GLY A 699 -1.72 43.27 27.73
C GLY A 699 -2.71 43.45 26.57
N LEU A 700 -3.87 42.80 26.61
CA LEU A 700 -4.82 42.78 25.50
C LEU A 700 -5.35 44.17 25.12
N ALA A 701 -5.64 45.03 26.10
CA ALA A 701 -6.15 46.37 25.85
C ALA A 701 -5.13 47.22 25.07
N GLU A 702 -3.86 47.17 25.47
CA GLU A 702 -2.77 47.85 24.78
C GLU A 702 -2.53 47.26 23.39
N ALA A 703 -2.52 45.93 23.27
CA ALA A 703 -2.34 45.24 22.00
C ALA A 703 -3.43 45.59 20.97
N ARG A 704 -4.69 45.78 21.42
CA ARG A 704 -5.81 46.20 20.56
C ARG A 704 -5.70 47.64 20.05
N ASN A 705 -4.94 48.49 20.73
CA ASN A 705 -4.69 49.86 20.25
C ASN A 705 -3.63 49.89 19.13
N ILE A 706 -2.94 48.77 18.88
CA ILE A 706 -1.98 48.63 17.78
C ILE A 706 -2.72 48.03 16.58
N GLU A 707 -3.01 48.87 15.59
CA GLU A 707 -3.91 48.55 14.48
C GLU A 707 -3.55 47.24 13.74
N PRO A 708 -2.27 46.97 13.37
CA PRO A 708 -1.91 45.69 12.74
C PRO A 708 -2.13 44.46 13.63
N ILE A 709 -2.00 44.60 14.97
CA ILE A 709 -2.25 43.51 15.91
C ILE A 709 -3.75 43.29 16.03
N ARG A 710 -4.55 44.35 16.18
CA ARG A 710 -6.02 44.29 16.24
C ARG A 710 -6.60 43.52 15.05
N GLN A 711 -6.17 43.84 13.83
CA GLN A 711 -6.61 43.14 12.61
C GLN A 711 -6.29 41.64 12.64
N ARG A 712 -5.10 41.26 13.13
CA ARG A 712 -4.73 39.85 13.30
C ARG A 712 -5.64 39.16 14.31
N LEU A 713 -5.93 39.79 15.44
CA LEU A 713 -6.83 39.23 16.46
C LEU A 713 -8.25 39.03 15.91
N GLU A 714 -8.76 39.96 15.10
CA GLU A 714 -10.07 39.82 14.44
C GLU A 714 -10.08 38.66 13.45
N ALA A 715 -9.02 38.50 12.67
CA ALA A 715 -8.87 37.37 11.76
C ALA A 715 -8.80 36.02 12.50
N VAL A 716 -8.08 35.95 13.63
CA VAL A 716 -8.08 34.76 14.50
C VAL A 716 -9.48 34.44 15.01
N ALA A 717 -10.22 35.44 15.50
CA ALA A 717 -11.58 35.25 16.00
C ALA A 717 -12.50 34.71 14.91
N ALA A 718 -12.40 35.24 13.68
CA ALA A 718 -13.17 34.79 12.53
C ALA A 718 -12.85 33.33 12.16
N VAL A 719 -11.56 32.98 12.02
CA VAL A 719 -11.11 31.61 11.73
C VAL A 719 -11.62 30.63 12.79
N ARG A 720 -11.46 30.97 14.06
CA ARG A 720 -11.90 30.11 15.18
C ARG A 720 -13.41 29.93 15.21
N SER A 721 -14.18 31.00 15.01
CA SER A 721 -15.65 30.95 14.98
C SER A 721 -16.19 30.04 13.87
N SER A 722 -15.46 29.96 12.74
CA SER A 722 -15.82 29.10 11.60
C SER A 722 -15.36 27.63 11.73
N SER A 723 -14.53 27.31 12.74
CA SER A 723 -13.98 25.96 12.92
C SER A 723 -15.02 24.97 13.45
N LYS A 724 -15.05 23.75 12.89
CA LYS A 724 -15.83 22.61 13.40
C LYS A 724 -15.27 22.01 14.70
N GLY A 725 -14.01 22.27 15.03
CA GLY A 725 -13.36 21.75 16.23
C GLY A 725 -13.75 22.51 17.50
N LEU A 726 -14.30 21.81 18.51
CA LEU A 726 -14.80 22.37 19.77
C LEU A 726 -13.77 23.27 20.48
N GLN A 727 -12.52 22.82 20.60
CA GLN A 727 -11.47 23.60 21.28
C GLN A 727 -11.16 24.91 20.55
N SER A 728 -11.12 24.90 19.21
CA SER A 728 -10.83 26.10 18.42
C SER A 728 -12.00 27.07 18.46
N ASN A 729 -13.23 26.58 18.25
CA ASN A 729 -14.45 27.39 18.28
C ASN A 729 -14.70 28.00 19.67
N GLY A 730 -14.53 27.21 20.74
CA GLY A 730 -14.67 27.69 22.12
C GLY A 730 -13.65 28.76 22.53
N ASN A 731 -12.53 28.90 21.81
CA ASN A 731 -11.52 29.95 22.02
C ASN A 731 -11.63 31.12 21.04
N ALA A 732 -12.76 31.28 20.34
CA ALA A 732 -13.00 32.43 19.48
C ALA A 732 -13.06 33.76 20.25
N GLY A 733 -13.54 33.73 21.51
CA GLY A 733 -13.59 34.90 22.39
C GLY A 733 -12.24 35.34 22.99
N SER A 734 -11.20 34.52 22.84
CA SER A 734 -9.84 34.77 23.33
C SER A 734 -8.81 34.74 22.18
N PRO A 735 -8.98 35.56 21.12
CA PRO A 735 -8.18 35.48 19.90
C PRO A 735 -6.71 35.83 20.10
N HIS A 736 -6.36 36.52 21.19
CA HIS A 736 -5.00 36.90 21.55
C HIS A 736 -4.19 35.76 22.18
N ARG A 737 -4.86 34.73 22.72
CA ARG A 737 -4.20 33.57 23.33
C ARG A 737 -4.13 32.40 22.36
N PHE A 738 -3.07 31.61 22.49
CA PHE A 738 -2.99 30.29 21.85
C PHE A 738 -4.02 29.36 22.52
N VAL A 739 -4.66 28.47 21.74
CA VAL A 739 -5.72 27.58 22.26
C VAL A 739 -5.22 26.52 23.25
N TYR A 740 -3.91 26.27 23.24
CA TYR A 740 -3.20 25.50 24.25
C TYR A 740 -1.81 26.11 24.45
N ALA A 741 -1.54 26.57 25.68
CA ALA A 741 -0.38 27.39 26.00
C ALA A 741 0.26 26.97 27.34
N PRO A 742 0.93 25.81 27.41
CA PRO A 742 1.57 25.34 28.65
C PRO A 742 2.89 26.06 28.96
N HIS A 743 3.23 27.12 28.23
CA HIS A 743 4.48 27.85 28.39
C HIS A 743 4.72 28.27 29.85
N THR A 744 5.93 28.02 30.32
CA THR A 744 6.43 28.46 31.63
C THR A 744 7.78 29.12 31.41
N SER A 745 8.00 30.23 32.09
CA SER A 745 9.25 30.95 31.97
C SER A 745 10.47 30.14 32.42
N GLY A 746 11.61 30.43 31.80
CA GLY A 746 12.89 29.78 32.02
C GLY A 746 13.31 28.84 30.89
N ARG A 747 14.39 28.09 31.12
CA ARG A 747 14.95 27.16 30.14
C ARG A 747 13.99 26.00 29.89
N ALA A 748 13.79 25.66 28.61
CA ALA A 748 13.00 24.51 28.20
C ALA A 748 13.82 23.55 27.32
N LEU A 749 13.73 22.25 27.61
CA LEU A 749 14.21 21.21 26.72
C LEU A 749 13.15 20.96 25.64
N ILE A 750 13.53 21.00 24.37
CA ILE A 750 12.65 20.74 23.25
C ILE A 750 13.09 19.52 22.44
N VAL A 751 12.12 18.75 21.97
CA VAL A 751 12.29 17.57 21.12
C VAL A 751 11.33 17.69 19.93
N PRO A 752 11.80 17.80 18.67
CA PRO A 752 10.93 17.84 17.51
C PRO A 752 9.99 16.63 17.45
N SER A 753 8.70 16.89 17.22
CA SER A 753 7.68 15.84 17.17
C SER A 753 7.82 14.94 15.95
N ILE A 754 8.34 15.45 14.83
CA ILE A 754 8.65 14.65 13.64
C ILE A 754 10.15 14.71 13.39
N THR A 755 10.80 13.56 13.36
CA THR A 755 12.26 13.44 13.19
C THR A 755 12.57 12.39 12.13
N SER A 756 13.49 12.71 11.21
CA SER A 756 13.93 11.76 10.20
C SER A 756 14.43 10.46 10.81
N SER A 757 13.99 9.32 10.27
CA SER A 757 14.46 8.01 10.72
C SER A 757 15.90 7.68 10.33
N ASN A 758 16.52 8.48 9.46
CA ASN A 758 17.90 8.27 9.03
C ASN A 758 18.91 8.69 10.10
N ARG A 759 18.51 9.51 11.08
CA ARG A 759 19.42 9.99 12.12
C ARG A 759 19.58 8.94 13.23
N ASP A 760 20.82 8.72 13.65
CA ASP A 760 21.15 7.81 14.75
C ASP A 760 20.58 8.27 16.11
N TYR A 761 20.42 9.59 16.27
CA TYR A 761 19.97 10.23 17.51
C TYR A 761 18.78 11.16 17.25
N LEU A 762 17.91 11.29 18.26
CA LEU A 762 16.82 12.26 18.22
C LEU A 762 17.38 13.69 18.38
N PRO A 763 17.06 14.62 17.46
CA PRO A 763 17.36 16.02 17.66
C PRO A 763 16.69 16.52 18.94
N CYS A 764 17.43 17.21 19.79
CA CYS A 764 16.91 17.85 20.98
C CYS A 764 17.85 18.96 21.42
N GLY A 765 17.35 19.93 22.18
CA GLY A 765 18.17 21.04 22.65
C GLY A 765 17.40 21.95 23.60
N PHE A 766 18.08 22.96 24.10
CA PHE A 766 17.49 23.93 25.01
C PHE A 766 17.09 25.20 24.26
N VAL A 767 15.97 25.78 24.68
CA VAL A 767 15.56 27.15 24.36
C VAL A 767 15.41 27.94 25.64
N GLU A 768 15.65 29.24 25.55
CA GLU A 768 15.59 30.16 26.69
C GLU A 768 14.23 30.90 26.74
N ASP A 769 14.04 31.73 27.76
CA ASP A 769 12.77 32.36 28.13
C ASP A 769 12.15 33.27 27.04
N ASP A 770 12.96 33.75 26.10
CA ASP A 770 12.51 34.60 24.98
C ASP A 770 11.83 33.80 23.84
N THR A 771 11.79 32.47 23.96
CA THR A 771 11.42 31.55 22.90
C THR A 771 10.22 30.67 23.26
N ILE A 772 9.16 30.79 22.47
CA ILE A 772 7.95 29.98 22.57
C ILE A 772 8.11 28.73 21.69
N ALA A 773 8.09 27.55 22.31
CA ALA A 773 8.08 26.29 21.59
C ALA A 773 6.71 26.02 20.96
N SER A 774 6.68 25.61 19.70
CA SER A 774 5.47 25.19 18.98
C SER A 774 4.98 23.81 19.43
N ASN A 775 3.69 23.53 19.23
CA ASN A 775 3.10 22.20 19.35
C ASN A 775 3.69 21.14 18.40
N LYS A 776 4.63 21.53 17.52
CA LYS A 776 5.48 20.63 16.72
C LYS A 776 6.73 20.15 17.48
N CYS A 777 6.87 20.50 18.74
CA CYS A 777 7.88 19.98 19.66
C CYS A 777 7.20 19.43 20.92
N ALA A 778 7.78 18.38 21.50
CA ALA A 778 7.57 18.03 22.90
C ALA A 778 8.53 18.86 23.77
N VAL A 779 8.09 19.23 24.97
CA VAL A 779 8.75 20.25 25.80
C VAL A 779 8.76 19.83 27.27
N VAL A 780 9.90 20.00 27.92
CA VAL A 780 10.02 20.01 29.39
C VAL A 780 10.44 21.41 29.81
N TYR A 781 9.59 22.12 30.56
CA TYR A 781 9.93 23.43 31.12
C TYR A 781 10.73 23.30 32.41
N ASN A 782 11.57 24.30 32.70
CA ASN A 782 12.52 24.26 33.82
C ASN A 782 13.37 22.98 33.82
N ALA A 783 13.84 22.60 32.64
CA ALA A 783 14.51 21.34 32.43
C ALA A 783 15.94 21.34 32.97
N ASP A 784 16.26 20.35 33.80
CA ASP A 784 17.64 20.04 34.17
C ASP A 784 18.47 19.60 32.94
N ILE A 785 19.77 19.94 32.94
CA ILE A 785 20.67 19.68 31.80
C ILE A 785 20.80 18.17 31.49
N TRP A 786 20.87 17.32 32.51
CA TRP A 786 21.00 15.86 32.35
C TRP A 786 19.83 15.20 31.59
N LEU A 787 18.68 15.87 31.43
CA LEU A 787 17.57 15.33 30.64
C LEU A 787 17.91 15.24 29.14
N LEU A 788 18.78 16.14 28.65
CA LEU A 788 19.24 16.10 27.27
C LEU A 788 20.01 14.80 26.99
N ALA A 789 20.84 14.34 27.92
CA ALA A 789 21.59 13.08 27.81
C ALA A 789 20.67 11.87 27.58
N ILE A 790 19.46 11.88 28.16
CA ILE A 790 18.48 10.81 27.96
C ILE A 790 17.90 10.89 26.56
N VAL A 791 17.39 12.05 26.15
CA VAL A 791 16.76 12.21 24.84
C VAL A 791 17.76 11.95 23.70
N ALA A 792 19.00 12.39 23.89
CA ALA A 792 20.10 12.24 22.95
C ALA A 792 20.76 10.84 22.96
N SER A 793 20.23 9.86 23.70
CA SER A 793 20.77 8.50 23.76
C SER A 793 20.18 7.56 22.73
N THR A 794 20.96 6.55 22.32
CA THR A 794 20.47 5.43 21.50
C THR A 794 19.36 4.67 22.22
N LEU A 795 19.44 4.50 23.55
CA LEU A 795 18.40 3.79 24.31
C LEU A 795 17.01 4.44 24.15
N HIS A 796 16.93 5.77 24.28
CA HIS A 796 15.66 6.47 24.11
C HIS A 796 15.22 6.51 22.66
N ALA A 797 16.16 6.68 21.72
CA ALA A 797 15.86 6.63 20.29
C ALA A 797 15.26 5.26 19.89
N GLN A 798 15.83 4.15 20.35
CA GLN A 798 15.33 2.78 20.09
C GLN A 798 13.95 2.55 20.72
N TRP A 799 13.72 3.06 21.93
CA TRP A 799 12.40 3.02 22.56
C TRP A 799 11.36 3.74 21.71
N VAL A 800 11.62 5.00 21.34
CA VAL A 800 10.72 5.80 20.51
C VAL A 800 10.49 5.15 19.14
N ALA A 801 11.54 4.65 18.50
CA ALA A 801 11.47 3.98 17.20
C ALA A 801 10.57 2.74 17.20
N THR A 802 10.44 2.08 18.36
CA THR A 802 9.67 0.86 18.56
C THR A 802 8.24 1.14 19.00
N VAL A 803 8.04 2.02 19.98
CA VAL A 803 6.74 2.20 20.65
C VAL A 803 5.90 3.34 20.09
N CYS A 804 6.53 4.35 19.47
CA CYS A 804 5.81 5.47 18.88
C CYS A 804 5.37 5.17 17.43
N VAL A 805 4.52 6.03 16.88
CA VAL A 805 4.08 5.93 15.48
C VAL A 805 5.17 6.47 14.56
N ARG A 806 5.18 6.03 13.30
CA ARG A 806 5.95 6.66 12.24
C ARG A 806 5.06 7.43 11.25
N MET A 807 5.46 8.64 10.89
CA MET A 807 4.82 9.42 9.83
C MET A 807 5.60 9.24 8.54
N ARG A 808 5.04 8.52 7.55
CA ARG A 808 5.86 7.90 6.49
C ARG A 808 6.97 7.10 7.21
N ASN A 809 8.25 7.24 6.89
CA ASN A 809 9.30 6.52 7.61
C ASN A 809 9.80 7.21 8.89
N ASP A 810 9.52 8.50 9.03
CA ASP A 810 10.03 9.37 10.09
C ASP A 810 9.38 9.06 11.45
N TYR A 811 10.14 9.24 12.52
CA TYR A 811 9.65 9.08 13.89
C TYR A 811 8.64 10.17 14.23
N SER A 812 7.47 9.78 14.75
CA SER A 812 6.49 10.68 15.34
C SER A 812 6.55 10.57 16.86
N TYR A 813 7.34 11.43 17.48
CA TYR A 813 7.59 11.42 18.92
C TYR A 813 6.31 11.74 19.70
N SER A 814 5.99 10.90 20.69
CA SER A 814 4.87 11.10 21.61
C SER A 814 5.36 11.17 23.04
N ASN A 815 4.98 12.20 23.79
CA ASN A 815 5.22 12.23 25.23
C ASN A 815 4.51 11.06 25.94
N THR A 816 3.28 10.73 25.56
CA THR A 816 2.47 9.71 26.25
C THR A 816 2.91 8.26 26.04
N LEU A 817 3.68 7.98 24.98
CA LEU A 817 4.18 6.64 24.65
C LEU A 817 5.70 6.55 24.58
N GLY A 818 6.40 7.63 24.26
CA GLY A 818 7.86 7.68 24.24
C GLY A 818 8.37 8.02 25.64
N TRP A 819 8.05 9.22 26.13
CA TRP A 819 8.60 9.74 27.39
C TRP A 819 7.97 9.13 28.65
N ASN A 820 6.65 9.14 28.76
CA ASN A 820 5.94 8.82 30.00
C ASN A 820 6.03 7.34 30.39
N THR A 821 6.30 6.48 29.41
CA THR A 821 6.42 5.02 29.56
C THR A 821 7.86 4.55 29.43
N PHE A 822 8.83 5.46 29.16
CA PHE A 822 10.23 5.10 29.03
C PHE A 822 10.72 4.44 30.33
N PRO A 823 11.17 3.17 30.29
CA PRO A 823 11.59 2.47 31.50
C PRO A 823 12.91 3.05 31.97
N PHE A 824 12.87 3.82 33.06
CA PHE A 824 14.01 4.58 33.54
C PHE A 824 14.42 4.17 34.96
N PRO A 825 15.70 3.83 35.22
CA PRO A 825 16.16 3.49 36.55
C PRO A 825 16.23 4.73 37.46
N MET A 826 16.18 4.52 38.78
CA MET A 826 16.46 5.61 39.72
C MET A 826 17.91 6.06 39.61
N LEU A 827 18.12 7.37 39.47
CA LEU A 827 19.46 7.97 39.38
C LEU A 827 20.00 8.38 40.76
N THR A 828 21.28 8.09 40.99
CA THR A 828 22.03 8.70 42.09
C THR A 828 22.43 10.14 41.75
N MET A 829 22.86 10.92 42.74
CA MET A 829 23.42 12.26 42.50
C MET A 829 24.65 12.21 41.57
N LYS A 830 25.49 11.18 41.70
CA LYS A 830 26.64 10.97 40.81
C LYS A 830 26.17 10.71 39.39
N ASN A 831 25.17 9.85 39.19
CA ASN A 831 24.63 9.56 37.86
C ASN A 831 24.12 10.85 37.19
N LYS A 832 23.39 11.70 37.93
CA LYS A 832 22.92 12.99 37.39
C LYS A 832 24.07 13.91 37.01
N ALA A 833 25.13 13.99 37.83
CA ALA A 833 26.31 14.78 37.51
C ALA A 833 27.04 14.26 36.26
N ASP A 834 27.23 12.95 36.15
CA ASP A 834 27.88 12.31 35.00
C ASP A 834 27.07 12.53 33.70
N LEU A 835 25.74 12.41 33.77
CA LEU A 835 24.84 12.69 32.64
C LEU A 835 24.77 14.18 32.29
N THR A 836 24.81 15.08 33.27
CA THR A 836 24.94 16.53 33.01
C THR A 836 26.21 16.81 32.22
N ARG A 837 27.35 16.20 32.60
CA ARG A 837 28.60 16.38 31.85
C ARG A 837 28.50 15.87 30.42
N CYS A 838 27.88 14.70 30.21
CA CYS A 838 27.67 14.16 28.87
C CYS A 838 26.79 15.09 28.00
N ALA A 839 25.71 15.63 28.59
CA ALA A 839 24.87 16.61 27.90
C ALA A 839 25.62 17.90 27.55
N GLU A 840 26.46 18.42 28.46
CA GLU A 840 27.33 19.57 28.18
C GLU A 840 28.34 19.28 27.08
N ASP A 841 28.98 18.09 27.09
CA ASP A 841 29.93 17.68 26.05
C ASP A 841 29.27 17.63 24.66
N ILE A 842 28.04 17.11 24.56
CA ILE A 842 27.26 17.13 23.30
C ILE A 842 26.98 18.57 22.86
N LEU A 843 26.56 19.45 23.78
CA LEU A 843 26.27 20.85 23.45
C LEU A 843 27.52 21.62 23.02
N LEU A 844 28.64 21.42 23.71
CA LEU A 844 29.93 22.03 23.37
C LEU A 844 30.46 21.55 22.03
N ALA A 845 30.34 20.25 21.73
CA ALA A 845 30.71 19.70 20.43
C ALA A 845 29.88 20.35 19.31
N ARG A 846 28.56 20.49 19.49
CA ARG A 846 27.71 21.20 18.51
C ARG A 846 28.14 22.66 18.31
N GLU A 847 28.43 23.38 19.40
CA GLU A 847 28.84 24.79 19.35
C GLU A 847 30.16 24.99 18.61
N ALA A 848 31.11 24.05 18.74
CA ALA A 848 32.41 24.11 18.04
C ALA A 848 32.28 24.11 16.50
N HIS A 849 31.15 23.66 15.97
CA HIS A 849 30.87 23.59 14.53
C HIS A 849 29.91 24.68 14.04
N PHE A 850 29.62 25.72 14.84
CA PHE A 850 28.85 26.87 14.38
C PHE A 850 29.49 27.48 13.10
N PRO A 851 28.71 27.78 12.03
CA PRO A 851 27.25 27.92 11.98
C PRO A 851 26.48 26.68 11.47
N ALA A 852 27.05 25.48 11.51
CA ALA A 852 26.34 24.27 11.10
C ALA A 852 25.05 24.06 11.92
N THR A 853 23.97 23.64 11.25
CA THR A 853 22.68 23.44 11.90
C THR A 853 22.59 22.07 12.56
N VAL A 854 21.60 21.85 13.43
CA VAL A 854 21.34 20.50 13.99
C VAL A 854 21.03 19.49 12.88
N ALA A 855 20.42 19.91 11.78
CA ALA A 855 20.19 19.04 10.63
C ALA A 855 21.52 18.61 9.97
N ASP A 856 22.46 19.54 9.79
CA ASP A 856 23.77 19.27 9.16
C ASP A 856 24.65 18.38 10.06
N LEU A 857 24.67 18.68 11.37
CA LEU A 857 25.49 17.97 12.36
C LEU A 857 25.06 16.52 12.58
N TYR A 858 23.80 16.19 12.33
CA TYR A 858 23.23 14.86 12.56
C TYR A 858 22.94 14.10 11.25
N GLU A 859 23.51 14.55 10.14
CA GLU A 859 23.52 13.75 8.92
C GLU A 859 24.50 12.58 9.10
N PRO A 860 24.09 11.30 9.00
CA PRO A 860 24.89 10.15 9.46
C PRO A 860 26.28 10.07 8.83
N GLU A 861 26.36 10.31 7.52
CA GLU A 861 27.58 10.20 6.72
C GLU A 861 28.57 11.35 6.98
N THR A 862 28.11 12.49 7.49
CA THR A 862 28.92 13.71 7.67
C THR A 862 28.95 14.21 9.11
N MET A 863 28.36 13.48 10.05
CA MET A 863 28.35 13.85 11.47
C MET A 863 29.80 13.95 12.00
N PRO A 864 30.20 15.08 12.60
CA PRO A 864 31.56 15.30 13.10
C PRO A 864 32.00 14.25 14.13
N ASP A 865 33.28 13.85 14.07
CA ASP A 865 33.83 12.78 14.92
C ASP A 865 33.80 13.11 16.42
N ASP A 866 34.01 14.37 16.79
CA ASP A 866 33.94 14.84 18.17
C ASP A 866 32.51 14.80 18.72
N LEU A 867 31.50 15.15 17.90
CA LEU A 867 30.09 15.02 18.25
C LEU A 867 29.68 13.55 18.37
N ARG A 868 30.16 12.68 17.45
CA ARG A 868 29.94 11.24 17.52
C ARG A 868 30.54 10.64 18.79
N ALA A 869 31.76 11.04 19.15
CA ALA A 869 32.42 10.62 20.38
C ALA A 869 31.68 11.10 21.64
N ALA A 870 31.13 12.32 21.63
CA ALA A 870 30.32 12.83 22.74
C ALA A 870 29.05 11.99 22.96
N HIS A 871 28.38 11.60 21.87
CA HIS A 871 27.25 10.68 21.93
C HIS A 871 27.63 9.27 22.39
N ASP A 872 28.71 8.70 21.86
CA ASP A 872 29.19 7.38 22.26
C ASP A 872 29.50 7.32 23.77
N ARG A 873 30.11 8.38 24.31
CA ARG A 873 30.35 8.52 25.75
C ARG A 873 29.04 8.64 26.54
N ASN A 874 28.08 9.41 26.04
CA ASN A 874 26.76 9.53 26.65
C ASN A 874 26.04 8.17 26.74
N ASP A 875 26.06 7.40 25.65
CA ASP A 875 25.50 6.06 25.61
C ASP A 875 26.23 5.12 26.56
N GLU A 876 27.58 5.14 26.62
CA GLU A 876 28.30 4.32 27.58
C GLU A 876 27.91 4.59 29.03
N VAL A 877 27.84 5.87 29.41
CA VAL A 877 27.48 6.27 30.78
C VAL A 877 26.05 5.82 31.09
N LEU A 878 25.10 6.08 30.19
CA LEU A 878 23.71 5.72 30.39
C LEU A 878 23.52 4.19 30.43
N GLU A 879 24.13 3.44 29.53
CA GLU A 879 24.01 1.98 29.48
C GLU A 879 24.63 1.32 30.72
N ARG A 880 25.74 1.84 31.23
CA ARG A 880 26.33 1.39 32.52
C ARG A 880 25.39 1.65 33.70
N ILE A 881 24.59 2.71 33.67
CA ILE A 881 23.53 2.93 34.68
C ILE A 881 22.44 1.86 34.59
N TYR A 882 22.10 1.40 33.38
CA TYR A 882 21.07 0.38 33.17
C TYR A 882 21.51 -1.04 33.55
N ILE A 883 22.71 -1.46 33.12
CA ILE A 883 23.16 -2.86 33.25
C ILE A 883 24.61 -3.03 33.71
N GLY A 884 25.32 -1.96 34.09
CA GLY A 884 26.72 -2.00 34.53
C GLY A 884 27.77 -2.10 33.43
N ARG A 885 27.34 -2.26 32.17
CA ARG A 885 28.19 -2.34 30.96
C ARG A 885 27.43 -1.78 29.74
N ARG A 886 28.09 -1.74 28.58
CA ARG A 886 27.40 -1.49 27.30
C ARG A 886 26.52 -2.66 26.89
N PHE A 887 25.42 -2.36 26.21
CA PHE A 887 24.62 -3.34 25.48
C PHE A 887 25.39 -3.85 24.27
N LYS A 888 25.12 -5.10 23.89
CA LYS A 888 25.76 -5.77 22.75
C LYS A 888 25.19 -5.29 21.42
N ASN A 889 23.88 -5.03 21.38
CA ASN A 889 23.12 -4.64 20.19
C ASN A 889 21.74 -4.09 20.59
N ASP A 890 20.98 -3.62 19.61
CA ASP A 890 19.64 -3.04 19.83
C ASP A 890 18.61 -4.07 20.31
N THR A 891 18.78 -5.35 19.97
CA THR A 891 17.92 -6.41 20.48
C THR A 891 18.05 -6.52 22.01
N GLU A 892 19.27 -6.55 22.55
CA GLU A 892 19.50 -6.59 23.99
C GLU A 892 18.97 -5.32 24.69
N ARG A 893 19.09 -4.15 24.03
CA ARG A 893 18.52 -2.89 24.53
C ARG A 893 17.01 -3.00 24.69
N LEU A 894 16.31 -3.40 23.63
CA LEU A 894 14.85 -3.50 23.64
C LEU A 894 14.38 -4.57 24.63
N GLU A 895 14.96 -5.77 24.63
CA GLU A 895 14.61 -6.82 25.60
C GLU A 895 14.69 -6.30 27.04
N LYS A 896 15.77 -5.58 27.37
CA LYS A 896 15.94 -5.02 28.71
C LYS A 896 14.94 -3.91 29.03
N LEU A 897 14.68 -3.01 28.08
CA LEU A 897 13.70 -1.94 28.25
C LEU A 897 12.31 -2.52 28.49
N PHE A 898 11.87 -3.49 27.69
CA PHE A 898 10.57 -4.14 27.88
C PHE A 898 10.47 -4.93 29.20
N GLU A 899 11.55 -5.59 29.63
CA GLU A 899 11.64 -6.22 30.96
C GLU A 899 11.44 -5.18 32.07
N LEU A 900 12.13 -4.05 31.99
CA LEU A 900 12.02 -2.95 32.96
C LEU A 900 10.64 -2.30 32.94
N TYR A 901 10.04 -2.13 31.76
CA TYR A 901 8.67 -1.63 31.62
C TYR A 901 7.69 -2.53 32.38
N THR A 902 7.78 -3.84 32.20
CA THR A 902 6.90 -4.80 32.88
C THR A 902 7.02 -4.69 34.40
N LYS A 903 8.24 -4.54 34.93
CA LYS A 903 8.46 -4.31 36.38
C LYS A 903 7.90 -2.98 36.87
N MET A 904 8.10 -1.92 36.08
CA MET A 904 7.57 -0.58 36.38
C MET A 904 6.03 -0.60 36.43
N SER A 905 5.38 -1.25 35.48
CA SER A 905 3.91 -1.34 35.40
C SER A 905 3.30 -2.28 36.46
N ALA A 906 4.03 -3.29 36.93
CA ALA A 906 3.55 -4.24 37.95
C ALA A 906 3.64 -3.71 39.40
N SER A 907 4.37 -2.62 39.64
CA SER A 907 4.65 -2.13 41.00
C SER A 907 3.42 -1.41 41.63
N PRO A 908 3.02 -1.74 42.89
CA PRO A 908 1.77 -1.27 43.52
C PRO A 908 1.71 0.23 43.88
N GLU A 909 2.78 1.00 43.64
CA GLU A 909 2.74 2.46 43.82
C GLU A 909 1.98 3.18 42.69
N SER A 910 1.89 2.59 41.49
CA SER A 910 1.12 3.15 40.37
C SER A 910 -0.39 3.11 40.61
N SER A 911 -0.89 2.08 41.32
CA SER A 911 -2.31 1.91 41.63
C SER A 911 -2.82 2.87 42.72
N LYS A 912 -1.94 3.29 43.65
CA LYS A 912 -2.27 4.25 44.72
C LYS A 912 -2.42 5.70 44.22
N LYS A 913 -1.65 6.13 43.22
CA LYS A 913 -1.77 7.47 42.61
C LYS A 913 -3.02 7.62 41.73
N ALA A 914 -3.44 6.54 41.05
CA ALA A 914 -4.68 6.52 40.26
C ALA A 914 -5.96 6.65 41.13
N THR A 915 -5.95 6.06 42.33
CA THR A 915 -7.08 6.16 43.28
C THR A 915 -7.17 7.51 43.97
N THR A 916 -6.05 8.20 44.20
CA THR A 916 -6.05 9.56 44.77
C THR A 916 -6.57 10.59 43.76
N LYS A 917 -6.26 10.44 42.46
CA LYS A 917 -6.76 11.34 41.41
C LYS A 917 -8.28 11.20 41.20
N LYS A 918 -8.81 9.98 41.22
CA LYS A 918 -10.28 9.73 41.19
C LYS A 918 -11.02 10.31 42.40
N LYS A 919 -10.39 10.43 43.57
CA LYS A 919 -10.99 11.06 44.75
C LYS A 919 -10.95 12.59 44.71
N ALA A 920 -9.97 13.18 44.00
CA ALA A 920 -9.89 14.62 43.80
C ALA A 920 -10.89 15.11 42.74
N GLU A 921 -11.06 14.36 41.64
CA GLU A 921 -12.03 14.67 40.58
C GLU A 921 -13.49 14.42 40.99
N ALA A 922 -13.74 13.67 42.07
CA ALA A 922 -15.08 13.49 42.64
C ALA A 922 -15.42 14.53 43.74
N ARG A 923 -14.49 15.43 44.06
CA ARG A 923 -14.63 16.49 45.07
C ARG A 923 -14.50 17.91 44.52
N ALA A 924 -14.24 18.04 43.21
CA ALA A 924 -14.39 19.27 42.44
C ALA A 924 -15.59 19.11 41.51
#